data_AF-A0A238ZWP5-F1
#
_entry.id   AF-A0A238ZWP5-F1
#
_cell.length_a   1.000
_cell.length_b   1.000
_cell.length_c   1.000
_cell.angle_alpha   90.00
_cell.angle_beta   90.00
_cell.angle_gamma   90.00
#
_symmetry.space_group_name_H-M   'P 1'
#
loop_
_entity.id
_entity.type
_entity.pdbx_description
1 polymer ?
#
loop_
_entity_poly.entity_id
_entity_poly.type
_entity_poly.pdbx_seq_one_letter_code
_entity_poly.pdbx_strand_id
1 'polypeptide(L)'
;MALLNLNNRVHVPDYAGRQMPKNMAFIYRNGTDILVPLFQDPDLTLMLAQPLIANVDGDFEICHVMSGRYDVRIVDNRERSLCYVPRLQLRRPDAVGYAHIFPAIPDLMADDTLRYEERVGHYQVTEGEFLQTANENIRLRVGASDAPDHHLETAGGVRLSLVDRIWPAAAFGVVADSDLTGESGTDNSASLAALAAALATQDQETKVVFPCGVIRTSEVFNVESAVIRDITITGEGTRIIFTHPSPAQNRRYFSVRNSDQRGARCIVRGLTLDLARNPVRTGGSDMISIGGFADVTVSENVIPSADNMAIAIDRGTMTQPRSVQVNNNRIGGKLPVSGTAHEYGSVGDTGIWVQHAGFGTVITGNVIYGTGDDAICIAETSVSPAYAPAIISNNVVKNCQGTAYKTGAAYTVFSGNYAENTVNDMYRIIDLSTKGGTTVPHGFQINGGFGKGIGRADGASLGVDIVLAGNHRAGVHIQGAAGRGSITGLHLFGTGGEAIKVTTGGRACAGLEVRSCVFDDIGAPGTSVFRRDGGANAKALTNVTFAHNVIRNTTARMLAWECRVAEGAEGNLSWHDNDIINCDFSSNSTVFAFVGDQTQRLENIHIRADRWTDNIPPSTSLLDIADASPEAFDFWFFDEGALTSMPVGSVRMRNNQSPGAIGLVPERRVRRACRKTIGETREFNNDNVLLTLDPAKAWEIEAKAIRNSDATLDIVYYKATWDPVRGRVLHVTSIAGGPDGNCAVELAHVTPLDIGDQVFFGSDVLQLQGTGAGWTDGGTSFDPLVHFEITWREVVENGHAVKIR
;
A
#
# COMPACT_ATOMS: atom_id res chain seq x y z
N MET A 1 -43.30 30.18 40.16
CA MET A 1 -44.43 29.33 39.74
C MET A 1 -43.87 28.05 39.13
N ALA A 2 -44.56 26.93 39.28
CA ALA A 2 -44.27 25.68 38.60
C ALA A 2 -45.53 25.22 37.88
N LEU A 3 -45.35 24.46 36.82
CA LEU A 3 -46.42 24.02 35.93
C LEU A 3 -46.81 22.59 36.27
N LEU A 4 -48.10 22.29 36.31
CA LEU A 4 -48.65 20.96 36.56
C LEU A 4 -49.60 20.59 35.43
N ASN A 5 -49.15 19.68 34.58
CA ASN A 5 -49.97 19.03 33.56
C ASN A 5 -50.21 17.56 33.97
N LEU A 6 -51.45 17.26 34.33
CA LEU A 6 -51.89 15.94 34.77
C LEU A 6 -52.09 14.95 33.61
N ASN A 7 -52.11 15.44 32.38
CA ASN A 7 -52.17 14.63 31.17
C ASN A 7 -50.77 14.14 30.76
N ASN A 8 -49.71 14.77 31.28
CA ASN A 8 -48.33 14.39 30.99
C ASN A 8 -47.86 13.24 31.90
N ARG A 9 -47.40 12.14 31.30
CA ARG A 9 -46.90 10.95 32.00
C ARG A 9 -45.65 11.21 32.84
N VAL A 10 -44.88 12.25 32.56
CA VAL A 10 -43.74 12.66 33.39
C VAL A 10 -44.22 13.12 34.78
N HIS A 11 -45.35 13.81 34.86
CA HIS A 11 -45.93 14.24 36.14
C HIS A 11 -46.78 13.15 36.79
N VAL A 12 -47.42 12.28 36.00
CA VAL A 12 -48.34 11.26 36.51
C VAL A 12 -48.09 9.88 35.83
N PRO A 13 -46.98 9.18 36.14
CA PRO A 13 -46.51 8.01 35.38
C PRO A 13 -47.51 6.85 35.32
N ASP A 14 -48.25 6.63 36.43
CA ASP A 14 -49.18 5.51 36.57
C ASP A 14 -50.59 5.81 36.05
N TYR A 15 -50.85 7.05 35.61
CA TYR A 15 -52.12 7.41 35.00
C TYR A 15 -52.10 7.10 33.50
N ALA A 16 -52.35 5.83 33.17
CA ALA A 16 -52.31 5.28 31.82
C ALA A 16 -53.49 5.73 30.92
N GLY A 17 -53.90 7.00 30.99
CA GLY A 17 -54.87 7.57 30.06
C GLY A 17 -56.21 6.83 30.02
N ARG A 18 -56.77 6.44 31.17
CA ARG A 18 -58.22 6.17 31.22
C ARG A 18 -58.94 7.51 31.13
N GLN A 19 -58.86 8.11 29.93
CA GLN A 19 -59.51 9.32 29.45
C GLN A 19 -61.02 9.12 29.51
N MET A 20 -61.56 9.14 30.72
CA MET A 20 -62.98 9.06 30.98
C MET A 20 -63.44 10.46 31.35
N PRO A 21 -64.51 10.96 30.70
CA PRO A 21 -65.09 12.25 31.06
C PRO A 21 -65.39 12.32 32.55
N LYS A 22 -65.16 13.49 33.16
CA LYS A 22 -65.51 13.78 34.56
C LYS A 22 -64.67 13.06 35.62
N ASN A 23 -63.51 12.49 35.27
CA ASN A 23 -62.52 12.16 36.29
C ASN A 23 -62.15 13.42 37.08
N MET A 24 -61.82 13.27 38.36
CA MET A 24 -61.52 14.38 39.27
C MET A 24 -60.09 14.24 39.79
N ALA A 25 -59.32 15.33 39.75
CA ALA A 25 -57.97 15.37 40.30
C ALA A 25 -57.89 16.33 41.49
N PHE A 26 -57.36 15.82 42.59
CA PHE A 26 -57.08 16.56 43.81
C PHE A 26 -55.56 16.70 43.99
N ILE A 27 -55.11 17.93 44.23
CA ILE A 27 -53.70 18.25 44.38
C ILE A 27 -53.51 18.77 45.80
N TYR A 28 -52.73 18.03 46.58
CA TYR A 28 -52.45 18.30 47.98
C TYR A 28 -51.03 18.79 48.17
N ARG A 29 -50.81 19.53 49.26
CA ARG A 29 -49.46 19.77 49.76
C ARG A 29 -48.88 18.43 50.23
N ASN A 30 -47.66 18.11 49.80
CA ASN A 30 -47.03 16.81 50.10
C ASN A 30 -47.12 16.43 51.59
N GLY A 31 -47.63 15.23 51.85
CA GLY A 31 -47.75 14.64 53.19
C GLY A 31 -48.91 15.20 54.01
N THR A 32 -49.84 15.94 53.41
CA THR A 32 -51.02 16.49 54.10
C THR A 32 -52.29 16.33 53.26
N ASP A 33 -53.46 16.46 53.90
CA ASP A 33 -54.77 16.47 53.22
C ASP A 33 -55.21 17.89 52.81
N ILE A 34 -54.27 18.85 52.76
CA ILE A 34 -54.55 20.26 52.46
C ILE A 34 -54.44 20.48 50.96
N LEU A 35 -55.55 20.84 50.30
CA LEU A 35 -55.56 21.23 48.90
C LEU A 35 -54.74 22.50 48.68
N VAL A 36 -53.96 22.51 47.60
CA VAL A 36 -53.16 23.69 47.22
C VAL A 36 -53.95 24.57 46.26
N PRO A 37 -53.76 25.90 46.30
CA PRO A 37 -54.35 26.77 45.29
C PRO A 37 -53.74 26.42 43.93
N LEU A 38 -54.62 26.21 42.95
CA LEU A 38 -54.28 26.01 41.55
C LEU A 38 -54.57 27.31 40.80
N PHE A 39 -53.77 27.61 39.80
CA PHE A 39 -53.90 28.83 39.01
C PHE A 39 -53.94 28.49 37.52
N GLN A 40 -54.69 29.26 36.75
CA GLN A 40 -54.82 29.09 35.31
C GLN A 40 -53.63 29.72 34.56
N ASP A 41 -53.09 30.80 35.11
CA ASP A 41 -52.01 31.58 34.52
C ASP A 41 -50.69 31.42 35.30
N PRO A 42 -49.54 31.62 34.64
CA PRO A 42 -48.24 31.53 35.27
C PRO A 42 -48.02 32.59 36.35
N ASP A 43 -48.65 33.77 36.25
CA ASP A 43 -48.53 34.88 37.21
C ASP A 43 -49.31 34.63 38.51
N LEU A 44 -50.00 33.48 38.62
CA LEU A 44 -50.78 33.04 39.77
C LEU A 44 -51.90 34.02 40.14
N THR A 45 -52.57 34.59 39.14
CA THR A 45 -53.59 35.63 39.32
C THR A 45 -55.03 35.10 39.24
N LEU A 46 -55.26 34.09 38.41
CA LEU A 46 -56.56 33.47 38.17
C LEU A 46 -56.58 32.08 38.82
N MET A 47 -57.39 31.92 39.86
CA MET A 47 -57.52 30.62 40.54
C MET A 47 -58.38 29.64 39.75
N LEU A 48 -57.94 28.37 39.73
CA LEU A 48 -58.74 27.24 39.28
C LEU A 48 -59.42 26.55 40.48
N ALA A 49 -60.62 26.02 40.23
CA ALA A 49 -61.35 25.25 41.23
C ALA A 49 -60.70 23.87 41.46
N GLN A 50 -60.82 23.35 42.68
CA GLN A 50 -60.47 21.97 43.02
C GLN A 50 -61.72 21.17 43.42
N PRO A 51 -61.87 19.91 42.97
CA PRO A 51 -60.95 19.17 42.10
C PRO A 51 -60.93 19.72 40.66
N LEU A 52 -59.82 19.52 39.94
CA LEU A 52 -59.83 19.68 38.49
C LEU A 52 -60.70 18.58 37.89
N ILE A 53 -61.59 18.94 36.97
CA ILE A 53 -62.51 17.99 36.33
C ILE A 53 -62.07 17.78 34.88
N ALA A 54 -61.86 16.53 34.51
CA ALA A 54 -61.51 16.16 33.14
C ALA A 54 -62.67 16.47 32.17
N ASN A 55 -62.32 16.97 30.98
CA ASN A 55 -63.25 17.33 29.92
C ASN A 55 -63.89 16.09 29.25
N VAL A 56 -64.63 16.28 28.15
CA VAL A 56 -65.29 15.18 27.40
C VAL A 56 -64.32 14.20 26.75
N ASP A 57 -63.07 14.62 26.55
CA ASP A 57 -61.99 13.78 26.02
C ASP A 57 -61.18 13.14 27.16
N GLY A 58 -61.55 13.41 28.42
CA GLY A 58 -60.85 12.88 29.59
C GLY A 58 -59.57 13.62 29.96
N ASP A 59 -59.33 14.80 29.37
CA ASP A 59 -58.16 15.63 29.63
C ASP A 59 -58.45 16.65 30.74
N PHE A 60 -57.49 16.84 31.65
CA PHE A 60 -57.53 17.88 32.67
C PHE A 60 -57.00 19.21 32.13
N GLU A 61 -57.53 20.32 32.62
CA GLU A 61 -56.95 21.64 32.35
C GLU A 61 -55.54 21.73 32.97
N ILE A 62 -54.61 22.35 32.24
CA ILE A 62 -53.26 22.61 32.73
C ILE A 62 -53.36 23.65 33.84
N CYS A 63 -52.60 23.49 34.91
CA CYS A 63 -52.60 24.44 36.01
C CYS A 63 -51.19 24.80 36.47
N HIS A 64 -51.09 25.93 37.16
CA HIS A 64 -49.87 26.44 37.77
C HIS A 64 -50.00 26.39 39.29
N VAL A 65 -48.90 26.05 39.95
CA VAL A 65 -48.77 26.03 41.41
C VAL A 65 -47.50 26.76 41.82
N MET A 66 -47.31 27.00 43.12
CA MET A 66 -45.98 27.41 43.59
C MET A 66 -44.96 26.28 43.35
N SER A 67 -43.66 26.61 43.33
CA SER A 67 -42.65 25.55 43.26
C SER A 67 -42.62 24.80 44.60
N GLY A 68 -42.63 23.47 44.58
CA GLY A 68 -42.82 22.68 45.80
C GLY A 68 -42.95 21.18 45.55
N ARG A 69 -43.32 20.44 46.60
CA ARG A 69 -43.68 19.01 46.53
C ARG A 69 -45.17 18.86 46.79
N TYR A 70 -45.81 18.00 46.01
CA TYR A 70 -47.26 17.80 45.99
C TYR A 70 -47.61 16.32 46.02
N ASP A 71 -48.80 16.00 46.53
CA ASP A 71 -49.41 14.68 46.34
C ASP A 71 -50.61 14.84 45.40
N VAL A 72 -50.68 14.05 44.34
CA VAL A 72 -51.76 14.12 43.35
C VAL A 72 -52.61 12.87 43.48
N ARG A 73 -53.94 13.03 43.60
CA ARG A 73 -54.90 11.94 43.63
C ARG A 73 -55.93 12.12 42.52
N ILE A 74 -55.99 11.17 41.60
CA ILE A 74 -57.00 11.14 40.54
C ILE A 74 -58.04 10.07 40.89
N VAL A 75 -59.30 10.44 40.85
CA VAL A 75 -60.45 9.57 41.12
C VAL A 75 -61.44 9.59 39.96
N ASP A 76 -62.26 8.53 39.82
CA ASP A 76 -63.37 8.52 38.88
C ASP A 76 -64.56 9.37 39.39
N ASN A 77 -65.63 9.43 38.59
CA ASN A 77 -66.86 10.13 38.96
C ASN A 77 -67.63 9.50 40.14
N ARG A 78 -67.15 8.39 40.70
CA ARG A 78 -67.64 7.73 41.93
C ARG A 78 -66.63 7.82 43.07
N GLU A 79 -65.63 8.71 42.96
CA GLU A 79 -64.55 8.93 43.91
C GLU A 79 -63.62 7.72 44.13
N ARG A 80 -63.67 6.71 43.25
CA ARG A 80 -62.74 5.58 43.31
C ARG A 80 -61.37 6.05 42.83
N SER A 81 -60.33 5.82 43.65
CA SER A 81 -58.96 6.16 43.29
C SER A 81 -58.52 5.43 42.03
N LEU A 82 -58.14 6.20 41.02
CA LEU A 82 -57.57 5.73 39.76
C LEU A 82 -56.04 5.79 39.80
N CYS A 83 -55.49 6.88 40.35
CA CYS A 83 -54.05 7.09 40.48
C CYS A 83 -53.74 7.91 41.73
N TYR A 84 -52.58 7.65 42.35
CA TYR A 84 -52.04 8.46 43.43
C TYR A 84 -50.54 8.61 43.24
N VAL A 85 -50.07 9.85 43.08
CA VAL A 85 -48.66 10.19 42.88
C VAL A 85 -48.17 10.96 44.10
N PRO A 86 -47.48 10.30 45.04
CA PRO A 86 -46.93 10.97 46.21
C PRO A 86 -45.63 11.71 45.85
N ARG A 87 -45.39 12.85 46.51
CA ARG A 87 -44.13 13.62 46.46
C ARG A 87 -43.72 14.12 45.07
N LEU A 88 -44.69 14.44 44.20
CA LEU A 88 -44.45 15.09 42.92
C LEU A 88 -43.71 16.42 43.14
N GLN A 89 -42.48 16.51 42.66
CA GLN A 89 -41.64 17.69 42.80
C GLN A 89 -41.82 18.60 41.57
N LEU A 90 -42.35 19.80 41.77
CA LEU A 90 -42.51 20.81 40.73
C LEU A 90 -41.57 21.99 41.00
N ARG A 91 -40.88 22.47 39.97
CA ARG A 91 -39.93 23.59 40.06
C ARG A 91 -40.28 24.65 39.03
N ARG A 92 -39.85 25.89 39.30
CA ARG A 92 -39.95 26.97 38.31
C ARG A 92 -39.03 26.61 37.15
N PRO A 93 -39.48 26.71 35.88
CA PRO A 93 -38.56 26.69 34.75
C PRO A 93 -37.55 27.83 34.97
N ASP A 94 -36.26 27.52 34.97
CA ASP A 94 -35.23 28.56 35.10
C ASP A 94 -35.48 29.63 34.03
N ALA A 95 -35.34 30.91 34.39
CA ALA A 95 -35.78 32.08 33.61
C ALA A 95 -35.03 32.32 32.28
N VAL A 96 -34.46 31.28 31.69
CA VAL A 96 -33.81 31.26 30.38
C VAL A 96 -34.91 30.88 29.39
N GLY A 97 -35.15 31.70 28.36
CA GLY A 97 -36.33 31.66 27.48
C GLY A 97 -36.57 30.39 26.66
N TYR A 98 -36.78 29.26 27.32
CA TYR A 98 -37.26 28.00 26.76
C TYR A 98 -38.74 27.84 27.07
N ALA A 99 -39.52 27.40 26.09
CA ALA A 99 -40.94 27.12 26.26
C ALA A 99 -41.14 25.92 27.21
N HIS A 100 -40.30 24.89 27.11
CA HIS A 100 -40.36 23.73 28.02
C HIS A 100 -39.02 22.98 28.12
N ILE A 101 -38.84 22.22 29.22
CA ILE A 101 -37.67 21.39 29.50
C ILE A 101 -38.14 19.96 29.76
N PHE A 102 -37.57 19.00 29.03
CA PHE A 102 -37.85 17.57 29.16
C PHE A 102 -36.68 16.86 29.84
N PRO A 103 -36.87 15.73 30.53
CA PRO A 103 -35.75 15.00 31.12
C PRO A 103 -34.74 14.53 30.07
N ALA A 104 -35.21 13.85 29.02
CA ALA A 104 -34.41 13.36 27.91
C ALA A 104 -35.13 13.47 26.56
N ILE A 105 -34.44 13.21 25.45
CA ILE A 105 -35.04 13.20 24.11
C ILE A 105 -36.20 12.18 24.00
N PRO A 106 -36.09 10.93 24.47
CA PRO A 106 -37.21 9.99 24.39
C PRO A 106 -38.50 10.50 25.05
N ASP A 107 -38.38 11.23 26.17
CA ASP A 107 -39.54 11.83 26.84
C ASP A 107 -40.18 12.94 25.98
N LEU A 108 -39.35 13.78 25.35
CA LEU A 108 -39.81 14.80 24.41
C LEU A 108 -40.49 14.19 23.18
N MET A 109 -39.92 13.11 22.62
CA MET A 109 -40.49 12.47 21.44
C MET A 109 -41.81 11.76 21.73
N ALA A 110 -41.95 11.20 22.93
CA ALA A 110 -43.18 10.55 23.38
C ALA A 110 -44.26 11.54 23.82
N ASP A 111 -43.96 12.83 23.93
CA ASP A 111 -44.91 13.84 24.38
C ASP A 111 -46.00 14.09 23.32
N ASP A 112 -47.24 13.83 23.69
CA ASP A 112 -48.45 14.09 22.89
C ASP A 112 -49.19 15.36 23.33
N THR A 113 -48.66 16.05 24.34
CA THR A 113 -49.25 17.24 24.95
C THR A 113 -48.81 18.52 24.24
N LEU A 114 -47.62 18.56 23.64
CA LEU A 114 -47.14 19.68 22.81
C LEU A 114 -47.90 19.75 21.47
N ARG A 115 -48.47 20.91 21.11
CA ARG A 115 -49.20 21.14 19.85
C ARG A 115 -49.07 22.58 19.35
N TYR A 116 -49.36 22.82 18.07
CA TYR A 116 -49.44 24.18 17.51
C TYR A 116 -50.76 24.91 17.82
N GLU A 117 -51.85 24.13 17.96
CA GLU A 117 -53.19 24.65 18.22
C GLU A 117 -53.49 24.72 19.71
N GLU A 118 -54.18 25.77 20.13
CA GLU A 118 -54.68 25.91 21.49
C GLU A 118 -55.75 24.84 21.78
N ARG A 119 -55.49 23.96 22.74
CA ARG A 119 -56.42 22.92 23.17
C ARG A 119 -56.31 22.70 24.67
N VAL A 120 -57.45 22.49 25.33
CA VAL A 120 -57.49 22.16 26.77
C VAL A 120 -56.62 20.94 27.04
N GLY A 121 -55.78 21.03 28.07
CA GLY A 121 -54.89 19.95 28.50
C GLY A 121 -53.59 19.81 27.70
N HIS A 122 -53.38 20.65 26.69
CA HIS A 122 -52.22 20.63 25.80
C HIS A 122 -51.41 21.94 25.89
N TYR A 123 -50.12 21.84 25.62
CA TYR A 123 -49.22 22.98 25.52
C TYR A 123 -49.22 23.51 24.09
N GLN A 124 -49.69 24.74 23.92
CA GLN A 124 -49.48 25.43 22.67
C GLN A 124 -48.01 25.87 22.58
N VAL A 125 -47.37 25.53 21.47
CA VAL A 125 -46.06 26.07 21.08
C VAL A 125 -46.18 26.83 19.77
N THR A 126 -45.30 27.82 19.60
CA THR A 126 -45.22 28.60 18.36
C THR A 126 -43.88 28.42 17.66
N GLU A 127 -43.88 28.62 16.35
CA GLU A 127 -42.65 28.63 15.56
C GLU A 127 -41.61 29.59 16.17
N GLY A 128 -40.37 29.13 16.26
CA GLY A 128 -39.24 29.90 16.79
C GLY A 128 -39.01 29.71 18.29
N GLU A 129 -39.94 29.12 19.04
CA GLU A 129 -39.72 28.78 20.45
C GLU A 129 -38.65 27.72 20.62
N PHE A 130 -38.00 27.70 21.79
CA PHE A 130 -36.96 26.73 22.11
C PHE A 130 -37.42 25.72 23.15
N LEU A 131 -37.09 24.45 22.93
CA LEU A 131 -37.20 23.35 23.88
C LEU A 131 -35.81 22.89 24.30
N GLN A 132 -35.71 22.29 25.49
CA GLN A 132 -34.44 21.78 26.00
C GLN A 132 -34.61 20.40 26.66
N THR A 133 -33.60 19.53 26.55
CA THR A 133 -33.50 18.34 27.42
C THR A 133 -32.55 18.58 28.59
N ALA A 134 -32.94 18.14 29.79
CA ALA A 134 -32.19 18.39 31.02
C ALA A 134 -30.94 17.52 31.13
N ASN A 135 -31.03 16.25 30.74
CA ASN A 135 -29.94 15.28 30.89
C ASN A 135 -28.83 15.52 29.88
N GLU A 136 -29.18 15.73 28.61
CA GLU A 136 -28.21 15.89 27.51
C GLU A 136 -27.93 17.36 27.17
N ASN A 137 -28.69 18.29 27.74
CA ASN A 137 -28.58 19.73 27.47
C ASN A 137 -28.77 20.06 25.97
N ILE A 138 -29.64 19.32 25.27
CA ILE A 138 -29.90 19.51 23.84
C ILE A 138 -30.93 20.61 23.66
N ARG A 139 -30.64 21.58 22.78
CA ARG A 139 -31.56 22.66 22.43
C ARG A 139 -32.19 22.43 21.07
N LEU A 140 -33.51 22.52 21.03
CA LEU A 140 -34.31 22.36 19.82
C LEU A 140 -35.15 23.61 19.60
N ARG A 141 -35.36 23.99 18.34
CA ARG A 141 -36.25 25.07 17.94
C ARG A 141 -37.50 24.47 17.31
N VAL A 142 -38.66 24.98 17.71
CA VAL A 142 -39.95 24.66 17.11
C VAL A 142 -39.99 25.25 15.70
N GLY A 143 -40.15 24.40 14.69
CA GLY A 143 -40.36 24.82 13.30
C GLY A 143 -41.83 25.18 13.05
N ALA A 144 -42.13 25.71 11.86
CA ALA A 144 -43.50 25.83 11.40
C ALA A 144 -44.20 24.46 11.36
N SER A 145 -45.52 24.43 11.49
CA SER A 145 -46.30 23.18 11.49
C SER A 145 -46.20 22.39 10.18
N ASP A 146 -45.82 23.07 9.10
CA ASP A 146 -45.59 22.51 7.77
C ASP A 146 -44.11 22.47 7.36
N ALA A 147 -43.16 22.78 8.27
CA ALA A 147 -41.72 22.76 8.01
C ALA A 147 -41.25 21.38 7.49
N PRO A 148 -40.84 21.25 6.21
CA PRO A 148 -40.46 19.97 5.61
C PRO A 148 -39.05 19.52 6.03
N ASP A 149 -38.27 20.39 6.63
CA ASP A 149 -36.86 20.25 7.00
C ASP A 149 -36.64 20.12 8.52
N HIS A 150 -37.69 19.73 9.26
CA HIS A 150 -37.57 19.43 10.67
C HIS A 150 -36.69 18.18 10.90
N HIS A 151 -36.00 18.14 12.03
CA HIS A 151 -35.14 17.00 12.38
C HIS A 151 -35.90 15.93 13.16
N LEU A 152 -36.85 16.33 14.01
CA LEU A 152 -37.63 15.47 14.89
C LEU A 152 -39.10 15.91 14.93
N GLU A 153 -40.03 14.99 15.19
CA GLU A 153 -41.46 15.28 15.36
C GLU A 153 -42.01 14.57 16.61
N THR A 154 -42.51 15.34 17.60
CA THR A 154 -43.11 14.79 18.83
C THR A 154 -44.39 14.01 18.52
N ALA A 155 -44.85 13.13 19.42
CA ALA A 155 -46.13 12.44 19.28
C ALA A 155 -47.35 13.39 19.13
N GLY A 156 -47.23 14.63 19.62
CA GLY A 156 -48.23 15.70 19.46
C GLY A 156 -48.20 16.40 18.09
N GLY A 157 -47.25 16.07 17.22
CA GLY A 157 -47.10 16.63 15.87
C GLY A 157 -46.24 17.90 15.80
N VAL A 158 -45.58 18.30 16.89
CA VAL A 158 -44.65 19.44 16.89
C VAL A 158 -43.34 19.08 16.22
N ARG A 159 -42.95 19.91 15.24
CA ARG A 159 -41.74 19.75 14.43
C ARG A 159 -40.59 20.52 15.05
N LEU A 160 -39.44 19.86 15.20
CA LEU A 160 -38.29 20.34 15.95
C LEU A 160 -37.01 20.25 15.13
N SER A 161 -36.18 21.29 15.21
CA SER A 161 -34.82 21.30 14.63
C SER A 161 -33.77 21.52 15.71
N LEU A 162 -32.71 20.74 15.67
CA LEU A 162 -31.52 20.94 16.49
C LEU A 162 -30.87 22.30 16.15
N VAL A 163 -30.60 23.10 17.18
CA VAL A 163 -30.06 24.47 17.01
C VAL A 163 -28.54 24.48 17.11
N ASP A 164 -27.99 23.57 17.91
CA ASP A 164 -26.57 23.50 18.18
C ASP A 164 -25.81 22.78 17.07
N ARG A 165 -24.51 23.10 16.94
CA ARG A 165 -23.61 22.41 16.00
C ARG A 165 -23.20 21.01 16.45
N ILE A 166 -23.56 20.60 17.67
CA ILE A 166 -23.26 19.28 18.21
C ILE A 166 -24.55 18.47 18.21
N TRP A 167 -24.59 17.41 17.41
CA TRP A 167 -25.74 16.55 17.21
C TRP A 167 -25.45 15.18 17.83
N PRO A 168 -26.02 14.88 19.01
CA PRO A 168 -25.98 13.53 19.55
C PRO A 168 -26.79 12.61 18.65
N ALA A 169 -26.23 11.49 18.20
CA ALA A 169 -26.96 10.53 17.37
C ALA A 169 -28.20 9.98 18.11
N ALA A 170 -28.14 9.90 19.45
CA ALA A 170 -29.27 9.54 20.31
C ALA A 170 -30.48 10.49 20.18
N ALA A 171 -30.27 11.74 19.74
CA ALA A 171 -31.38 12.66 19.47
C ALA A 171 -32.27 12.15 18.33
N PHE A 172 -31.74 11.33 17.43
CA PHE A 172 -32.45 10.70 16.31
C PHE A 172 -32.93 9.28 16.65
N GLY A 173 -32.93 8.91 17.93
CA GLY A 173 -33.36 7.60 18.41
C GLY A 173 -32.30 6.52 18.36
N VAL A 174 -31.02 6.85 18.10
CA VAL A 174 -29.94 5.85 18.13
C VAL A 174 -29.69 5.38 19.56
N VAL A 175 -29.83 4.07 19.79
CA VAL A 175 -29.63 3.40 21.08
C VAL A 175 -28.46 2.42 20.99
N ALA A 176 -27.57 2.47 21.99
CA ALA A 176 -26.40 1.60 22.10
C ALA A 176 -26.62 0.47 23.14
N ASP A 177 -27.70 -0.29 22.97
CA ASP A 177 -28.15 -1.35 23.90
C ASP A 177 -27.82 -2.78 23.44
N SER A 178 -27.10 -2.92 22.33
CA SER A 178 -26.81 -4.24 21.76
C SER A 178 -25.76 -5.00 22.58
N ASP A 179 -25.80 -6.32 22.50
CA ASP A 179 -24.74 -7.15 23.04
C ASP A 179 -23.42 -6.97 22.25
N LEU A 180 -22.34 -7.56 22.75
CA LEU A 180 -21.02 -7.45 22.11
C LEU A 180 -20.94 -8.11 20.73
N THR A 181 -21.90 -8.96 20.36
CA THR A 181 -21.93 -9.67 19.07
C THR A 181 -22.83 -8.98 18.05
N GLY A 182 -23.74 -8.11 18.49
CA GLY A 182 -24.82 -7.54 17.67
C GLY A 182 -25.94 -8.54 17.37
N GLU A 183 -25.99 -9.68 18.06
CA GLU A 183 -27.02 -10.71 17.87
C GLU A 183 -28.35 -10.34 18.50
N SER A 184 -28.32 -9.54 19.58
CA SER A 184 -29.48 -8.98 20.27
C SER A 184 -29.33 -7.48 20.49
N GLY A 185 -30.44 -6.77 20.70
CA GLY A 185 -30.49 -5.31 20.85
C GLY A 185 -31.39 -4.64 19.81
N THR A 186 -31.53 -3.32 19.94
CA THR A 186 -32.34 -2.49 19.05
C THR A 186 -31.69 -2.37 17.67
N ASP A 187 -32.46 -2.60 16.61
CA ASP A 187 -32.02 -2.34 15.25
C ASP A 187 -32.15 -0.84 14.93
N ASN A 188 -31.01 -0.17 14.76
CA ASN A 188 -30.93 1.28 14.62
C ASN A 188 -31.11 1.77 13.18
N SER A 189 -31.48 0.91 12.23
CA SER A 189 -31.63 1.26 10.81
C SER A 189 -32.47 2.53 10.57
N ALA A 190 -33.65 2.63 11.20
CA ALA A 190 -34.53 3.78 11.04
C ALA A 190 -33.92 5.07 11.63
N SER A 191 -33.29 4.97 12.80
CA SER A 191 -32.66 6.10 13.49
C SER A 191 -31.43 6.63 12.75
N LEU A 192 -30.62 5.73 12.19
CA LEU A 192 -29.48 6.09 11.35
C LEU A 192 -29.91 6.72 10.04
N ALA A 193 -30.99 6.23 9.42
CA ALA A 193 -31.58 6.84 8.23
C ALA A 193 -32.11 8.25 8.51
N ALA A 194 -32.78 8.47 9.64
CA ALA A 194 -33.25 9.79 10.06
C ALA A 194 -32.08 10.77 10.29
N LEU A 195 -31.04 10.35 11.00
CA LEU A 195 -29.82 11.13 11.18
C LEU A 195 -29.16 11.46 9.83
N ALA A 196 -29.03 10.49 8.94
CA ALA A 196 -28.42 10.69 7.64
C ALA A 196 -29.22 11.67 6.75
N ALA A 197 -30.56 11.58 6.78
CA ALA A 197 -31.44 12.51 6.07
C ALA A 197 -31.30 13.94 6.59
N ALA A 198 -31.25 14.13 7.91
CA ALA A 198 -31.04 15.45 8.51
C ALA A 198 -29.66 16.03 8.19
N LEU A 199 -28.60 15.21 8.16
CA LEU A 199 -27.27 15.66 7.74
C LEU A 199 -27.21 16.01 6.24
N ALA A 200 -28.03 15.36 5.42
CA ALA A 200 -28.05 15.62 3.98
C ALA A 200 -28.63 17.00 3.62
N THR A 201 -29.41 17.63 4.50
CA THR A 201 -29.96 18.98 4.31
C THR A 201 -29.18 20.07 5.04
N GLN A 202 -28.19 19.69 5.85
CA GLN A 202 -27.46 20.60 6.72
C GLN A 202 -26.32 21.33 5.97
N ASP A 203 -26.36 22.66 5.99
CA ASP A 203 -25.37 23.53 5.33
C ASP A 203 -24.33 24.12 6.30
N GLN A 204 -24.54 23.95 7.62
CA GLN A 204 -23.64 24.42 8.66
C GLN A 204 -22.62 23.36 9.10
N GLU A 205 -21.51 23.83 9.68
CA GLU A 205 -20.57 22.97 10.38
C GLU A 205 -21.28 22.16 11.46
N THR A 206 -21.19 20.83 11.36
CA THR A 206 -21.91 19.92 12.25
C THR A 206 -20.99 18.85 12.80
N LYS A 207 -21.05 18.65 14.12
CA LYS A 207 -20.37 17.58 14.84
C LYS A 207 -21.39 16.54 15.30
N VAL A 208 -21.30 15.34 14.77
CA VAL A 208 -22.10 14.18 15.21
C VAL A 208 -21.35 13.43 16.31
N VAL A 209 -22.04 13.12 17.40
CA VAL A 209 -21.51 12.32 18.51
C VAL A 209 -22.35 11.06 18.65
N PHE A 210 -21.75 9.91 18.37
CA PHE A 210 -22.39 8.62 18.63
C PHE A 210 -22.31 8.25 20.12
N PRO A 211 -23.34 7.61 20.68
CA PRO A 211 -23.32 7.15 22.06
C PRO A 211 -22.29 6.01 22.26
N CYS A 212 -21.67 5.96 23.43
CA CYS A 212 -20.82 4.85 23.82
C CYS A 212 -21.66 3.56 24.00
N GLY A 213 -21.12 2.42 23.59
CA GLY A 213 -21.80 1.13 23.61
C GLY A 213 -21.86 0.49 22.23
N VAL A 214 -22.71 -0.53 22.09
CA VAL A 214 -22.86 -1.27 20.83
C VAL A 214 -24.17 -0.91 20.14
N ILE A 215 -24.07 -0.47 18.89
CA ILE A 215 -25.16 -0.11 18.02
C ILE A 215 -25.27 -1.20 16.95
N ARG A 216 -26.41 -1.87 16.88
CA ARG A 216 -26.72 -2.82 15.81
C ARG A 216 -27.51 -2.11 14.70
N THR A 217 -27.18 -2.39 13.45
CA THR A 217 -27.98 -1.93 12.30
C THR A 217 -28.04 -2.97 11.18
N SER A 218 -29.23 -3.17 10.61
CA SER A 218 -29.43 -3.96 9.39
C SER A 218 -29.24 -3.17 8.10
N GLU A 219 -29.17 -1.84 8.19
CA GLU A 219 -28.97 -0.89 7.08
C GLU A 219 -27.63 -0.16 7.19
N VAL A 220 -27.26 0.56 6.13
CA VAL A 220 -26.05 1.40 6.07
C VAL A 220 -26.29 2.79 6.66
N PHE A 221 -25.22 3.44 7.12
CA PHE A 221 -25.21 4.88 7.36
C PHE A 221 -24.61 5.60 6.15
N ASN A 222 -25.44 6.26 5.35
CA ASN A 222 -25.00 6.91 4.11
C ASN A 222 -25.52 8.34 4.01
N VAL A 223 -24.60 9.31 4.07
CA VAL A 223 -24.88 10.73 3.84
C VAL A 223 -24.32 11.10 2.47
N GLU A 224 -25.19 11.41 1.52
CA GLU A 224 -24.81 11.91 0.19
C GLU A 224 -25.56 13.21 -0.08
N SER A 225 -24.83 14.32 -0.20
CA SER A 225 -25.43 15.65 -0.29
C SER A 225 -24.54 16.67 -0.99
N ALA A 226 -25.14 17.59 -1.75
CA ALA A 226 -24.43 18.72 -2.34
C ALA A 226 -24.10 19.82 -1.30
N VAL A 227 -24.91 19.92 -0.24
CA VAL A 227 -24.87 21.06 0.70
C VAL A 227 -23.91 20.85 1.86
N ILE A 228 -23.62 19.60 2.23
CA ILE A 228 -22.74 19.31 3.37
C ILE A 228 -21.32 19.83 3.15
N ARG A 229 -20.91 20.85 3.91
CA ARG A 229 -19.57 21.46 3.77
C ARG A 229 -18.57 20.99 4.81
N ASP A 230 -18.95 20.98 6.08
CA ASP A 230 -18.05 20.69 7.18
C ASP A 230 -18.74 19.76 8.17
N ILE A 231 -18.20 18.55 8.31
CA ILE A 231 -18.74 17.54 9.19
C ILE A 231 -17.63 16.85 9.98
N THR A 232 -17.89 16.71 11.28
CA THR A 232 -17.07 15.93 12.19
C THR A 232 -17.92 14.82 12.80
N ILE A 233 -17.48 13.58 12.70
CA ILE A 233 -18.12 12.43 13.31
C ILE A 233 -17.18 11.83 14.34
N THR A 234 -17.69 11.69 15.56
CA THR A 234 -16.96 11.10 16.68
C THR A 234 -17.79 10.04 17.38
N GLY A 235 -17.15 8.98 17.87
CA GLY A 235 -17.83 7.95 18.67
C GLY A 235 -16.86 7.15 19.53
N GLU A 236 -16.09 7.84 20.38
CA GLU A 236 -15.18 7.18 21.32
C GLU A 236 -15.95 6.15 22.19
N GLY A 237 -15.56 4.88 22.09
CA GLY A 237 -16.26 3.78 22.76
C GLY A 237 -17.56 3.34 22.09
N THR A 238 -17.87 3.84 20.89
CA THR A 238 -18.97 3.35 20.04
C THR A 238 -18.49 2.20 19.17
N ARG A 239 -19.27 1.11 19.14
CA ARG A 239 -19.14 0.03 18.16
C ARG A 239 -20.42 -0.11 17.34
N ILE A 240 -20.34 0.06 16.02
CA ILE A 240 -21.45 -0.17 15.10
C ILE A 240 -21.26 -1.53 14.43
N ILE A 241 -22.25 -2.41 14.56
CA ILE A 241 -22.26 -3.76 13.99
C ILE A 241 -23.32 -3.82 12.89
N PHE A 242 -22.88 -4.09 11.66
CA PHE A 242 -23.74 -4.23 10.50
C PHE A 242 -24.19 -5.69 10.33
N THR A 243 -25.49 -5.97 10.45
CA THR A 243 -26.05 -7.33 10.46
C THR A 243 -26.57 -7.82 9.10
N HIS A 244 -26.04 -7.25 8.01
CA HIS A 244 -26.46 -7.62 6.66
C HIS A 244 -26.14 -9.11 6.39
N PRO A 245 -27.14 -9.93 6.02
CA PRO A 245 -26.96 -11.38 5.90
C PRO A 245 -26.05 -11.76 4.72
N SER A 246 -26.04 -10.95 3.66
CA SER A 246 -25.24 -11.17 2.46
C SER A 246 -24.50 -9.90 2.04
N PRO A 247 -23.31 -10.03 1.44
CA PRO A 247 -22.64 -8.91 0.79
C PRO A 247 -23.46 -8.41 -0.41
N ALA A 248 -23.30 -7.14 -0.76
CA ALA A 248 -23.87 -6.55 -1.98
C ALA A 248 -22.86 -5.57 -2.57
N GLN A 249 -22.66 -5.63 -3.89
CA GLN A 249 -21.73 -4.74 -4.59
C GLN A 249 -22.03 -3.26 -4.32
N ASN A 250 -20.99 -2.45 -4.26
CA ASN A 250 -21.07 -1.00 -4.02
C ASN A 250 -21.73 -0.59 -2.70
N ARG A 251 -21.87 -1.50 -1.73
CA ARG A 251 -22.43 -1.17 -0.41
C ARG A 251 -21.42 -0.37 0.42
N ARG A 252 -21.73 0.88 0.72
CA ARG A 252 -20.91 1.73 1.58
C ARG A 252 -21.52 1.72 2.98
N TYR A 253 -20.95 0.94 3.90
CA TYR A 253 -21.54 0.71 5.22
C TYR A 253 -21.62 1.98 6.07
N PHE A 254 -20.55 2.77 6.05
CA PHE A 254 -20.45 4.06 6.71
C PHE A 254 -19.90 5.08 5.71
N SER A 255 -20.76 5.95 5.18
CA SER A 255 -20.39 6.86 4.09
C SER A 255 -20.81 8.30 4.32
N VAL A 256 -19.93 9.21 3.95
CA VAL A 256 -20.17 10.66 3.95
C VAL A 256 -19.59 11.24 2.66
N ARG A 257 -20.44 11.73 1.77
CA ARG A 257 -20.06 12.20 0.44
C ARG A 257 -20.68 13.55 0.14
N ASN A 258 -19.84 14.50 -0.30
CA ASN A 258 -20.34 15.72 -0.93
C ASN A 258 -20.50 15.47 -2.45
N SER A 259 -21.74 15.41 -2.94
CA SER A 259 -22.03 15.07 -4.34
C SER A 259 -21.57 16.13 -5.34
N ASP A 260 -21.46 17.38 -4.90
CA ASP A 260 -20.98 18.51 -5.69
C ASP A 260 -19.45 18.63 -5.70
N GLN A 261 -18.74 17.78 -4.96
CA GLN A 261 -17.28 17.77 -4.84
C GLN A 261 -16.71 19.09 -4.31
N ARG A 262 -17.50 19.81 -3.52
CA ARG A 262 -17.14 21.10 -2.92
C ARG A 262 -17.25 21.08 -1.40
N GLY A 263 -17.19 19.89 -0.80
CA GLY A 263 -17.09 19.74 0.65
C GLY A 263 -15.80 20.40 1.13
N ALA A 264 -15.85 21.14 2.24
CA ALA A 264 -14.68 21.76 2.83
C ALA A 264 -13.89 20.73 3.66
N ARG A 265 -14.55 20.09 4.63
CA ARG A 265 -13.89 19.21 5.59
C ARG A 265 -14.77 18.04 6.04
N CYS A 266 -14.19 16.85 6.13
CA CYS A 266 -14.82 15.67 6.71
C CYS A 266 -13.85 14.98 7.68
N ILE A 267 -14.26 14.83 8.94
CA ILE A 267 -13.49 14.14 9.99
C ILE A 267 -14.30 12.95 10.50
N VAL A 268 -13.71 11.76 10.52
CA VAL A 268 -14.29 10.55 11.13
C VAL A 268 -13.31 9.95 12.13
N ARG A 269 -13.70 9.90 13.41
CA ARG A 269 -12.80 9.49 14.50
C ARG A 269 -13.44 8.61 15.56
N GLY A 270 -12.65 7.67 16.07
CA GLY A 270 -12.93 6.96 17.32
C GLY A 270 -13.97 5.86 17.21
N LEU A 271 -14.45 5.53 16.01
CA LEU A 271 -15.49 4.52 15.81
C LEU A 271 -14.89 3.11 15.72
N THR A 272 -15.60 2.12 16.26
CA THR A 272 -15.42 0.72 15.89
C THR A 272 -16.51 0.31 14.88
N LEU A 273 -16.14 -0.14 13.69
CA LEU A 273 -17.09 -0.54 12.64
C LEU A 273 -16.85 -2.00 12.24
N ASP A 274 -17.86 -2.85 12.35
CA ASP A 274 -17.71 -4.30 12.17
C ASP A 274 -18.90 -4.92 11.43
N LEU A 275 -18.67 -6.03 10.74
CA LEU A 275 -19.72 -6.86 10.17
C LEU A 275 -20.17 -7.88 11.24
N ALA A 276 -21.43 -8.30 11.27
CA ALA A 276 -21.84 -9.41 12.17
C ALA A 276 -21.38 -10.79 11.65
N ARG A 277 -20.96 -10.87 10.39
CA ARG A 277 -20.57 -12.10 9.68
C ARG A 277 -19.09 -12.09 9.29
N ASN A 278 -18.66 -13.17 8.64
CA ASN A 278 -17.41 -13.17 7.89
C ASN A 278 -17.48 -12.18 6.71
N PRO A 279 -16.40 -11.42 6.45
CA PRO A 279 -16.29 -10.59 5.26
C PRO A 279 -16.22 -11.46 4.00
N VAL A 280 -16.72 -10.92 2.88
CA VAL A 280 -16.65 -11.55 1.56
C VAL A 280 -16.13 -10.51 0.57
N ARG A 281 -15.08 -10.83 -0.19
CA ARG A 281 -14.48 -9.91 -1.16
C ARG A 281 -15.49 -9.46 -2.21
N THR A 282 -16.05 -8.26 -2.03
CA THR A 282 -17.19 -7.78 -2.83
C THR A 282 -16.94 -6.37 -3.37
N GLY A 283 -16.73 -6.25 -4.69
CA GLY A 283 -16.37 -4.99 -5.33
C GLY A 283 -17.25 -3.78 -4.94
N GLY A 284 -16.58 -2.68 -4.58
CA GLY A 284 -17.19 -1.41 -4.15
C GLY A 284 -17.78 -1.40 -2.73
N SER A 285 -17.69 -2.51 -1.99
CA SER A 285 -18.36 -2.66 -0.69
C SER A 285 -17.48 -2.20 0.48
N ASP A 286 -17.34 -0.89 0.64
CA ASP A 286 -16.37 -0.27 1.54
C ASP A 286 -16.96 -0.06 2.95
N MET A 287 -16.16 -0.24 4.01
CA MET A 287 -16.61 0.01 5.39
C MET A 287 -16.74 1.50 5.66
N ILE A 288 -15.65 2.27 5.54
CA ILE A 288 -15.68 3.74 5.52
C ILE A 288 -15.51 4.22 4.09
N SER A 289 -16.45 5.03 3.59
CA SER A 289 -16.37 5.65 2.26
C SER A 289 -16.61 7.16 2.34
N ILE A 290 -15.55 7.94 2.16
CA ILE A 290 -15.61 9.41 2.15
C ILE A 290 -15.30 9.91 0.75
N GLY A 291 -16.03 10.92 0.26
CA GLY A 291 -15.67 11.55 -1.01
C GLY A 291 -16.23 12.95 -1.19
N GLY A 292 -15.62 13.74 -2.07
CA GLY A 292 -16.11 15.09 -2.37
C GLY A 292 -15.61 16.21 -1.47
N PHE A 293 -14.61 15.96 -0.61
CA PHE A 293 -14.12 16.93 0.37
C PHE A 293 -12.69 17.37 0.10
N ALA A 294 -12.40 18.64 0.36
CA ALA A 294 -11.05 19.19 0.25
C ALA A 294 -10.13 18.68 1.37
N ASP A 295 -10.60 18.64 2.61
CA ASP A 295 -9.82 18.09 3.73
C ASP A 295 -10.52 16.87 4.33
N VAL A 296 -9.83 15.73 4.36
CA VAL A 296 -10.33 14.48 4.93
C VAL A 296 -9.43 14.02 6.05
N THR A 297 -10.01 13.67 7.20
CA THR A 297 -9.30 13.01 8.30
C THR A 297 -10.05 11.78 8.77
N VAL A 298 -9.37 10.63 8.77
CA VAL A 298 -9.88 9.37 9.33
C VAL A 298 -8.88 8.89 10.37
N SER A 299 -9.23 8.97 11.65
CA SER A 299 -8.27 8.68 12.72
C SER A 299 -8.83 7.85 13.87
N GLU A 300 -7.98 7.02 14.47
CA GLU A 300 -8.31 6.29 15.71
C GLU A 300 -9.55 5.38 15.58
N ASN A 301 -9.88 4.95 14.36
CA ASN A 301 -10.97 4.00 14.14
C ASN A 301 -10.46 2.56 14.24
N VAL A 302 -11.34 1.65 14.62
CA VAL A 302 -11.12 0.20 14.64
C VAL A 302 -12.06 -0.46 13.64
N ILE A 303 -11.52 -1.16 12.65
CA ILE A 303 -12.29 -1.81 11.59
C ILE A 303 -11.88 -3.28 11.56
N PRO A 304 -12.45 -4.14 12.42
CA PRO A 304 -12.03 -5.54 12.51
C PRO A 304 -12.28 -6.31 11.21
N SER A 305 -13.32 -5.95 10.46
CA SER A 305 -13.62 -6.57 9.17
C SER A 305 -14.27 -5.64 8.16
N ALA A 306 -14.09 -5.94 6.87
CA ALA A 306 -14.72 -5.24 5.75
C ALA A 306 -14.85 -6.17 4.53
N ASP A 307 -15.92 -6.02 3.75
CA ASP A 307 -16.13 -6.81 2.51
C ASP A 307 -15.18 -6.41 1.38
N ASN A 308 -14.72 -5.17 1.34
CA ASN A 308 -13.82 -4.70 0.30
C ASN A 308 -12.74 -3.81 0.91
N MET A 309 -12.91 -2.49 0.87
CA MET A 309 -11.98 -1.56 1.52
C MET A 309 -12.39 -1.31 2.97
N ALA A 310 -11.44 -1.29 3.89
CA ALA A 310 -11.75 -0.79 5.24
C ALA A 310 -11.96 0.74 5.22
N ILE A 311 -11.06 1.47 4.53
CA ILE A 311 -11.18 2.92 4.34
C ILE A 311 -11.00 3.24 2.86
N ALA A 312 -11.97 3.91 2.25
CA ALA A 312 -11.90 4.40 0.88
C ALA A 312 -12.14 5.92 0.82
N ILE A 313 -11.15 6.65 0.30
CA ILE A 313 -11.21 8.10 0.09
C ILE A 313 -11.32 8.39 -1.41
N ASP A 314 -12.36 9.13 -1.79
CA ASP A 314 -12.70 9.53 -3.15
C ASP A 314 -12.88 8.36 -4.14
N ARG A 315 -13.16 7.15 -3.65
CA ARG A 315 -13.47 6.04 -4.56
C ARG A 315 -14.79 6.30 -5.29
N GLY A 316 -14.71 6.39 -6.62
CA GLY A 316 -15.85 6.73 -7.48
C GLY A 316 -16.25 8.21 -7.45
N THR A 317 -15.44 9.08 -6.83
CA THR A 317 -15.58 10.55 -6.90
C THR A 317 -14.25 11.13 -7.40
N MET A 318 -14.27 12.15 -8.25
CA MET A 318 -13.03 12.80 -8.71
C MET A 318 -12.84 14.15 -8.03
N THR A 319 -12.48 14.13 -6.75
CA THR A 319 -12.07 15.35 -6.04
C THR A 319 -10.56 15.44 -6.02
N GLN A 320 -10.03 16.67 -6.06
CA GLN A 320 -8.62 16.93 -5.80
C GLN A 320 -8.51 17.40 -4.35
N PRO A 321 -8.36 16.49 -3.37
CA PRO A 321 -8.30 16.88 -1.98
C PRO A 321 -7.10 17.81 -1.75
N ARG A 322 -7.26 18.81 -0.90
CA ARG A 322 -6.15 19.60 -0.37
C ARG A 322 -5.33 18.78 0.62
N SER A 323 -5.99 18.03 1.50
CA SER A 323 -5.34 17.20 2.51
C SER A 323 -6.10 15.91 2.79
N VAL A 324 -5.39 14.79 2.85
CA VAL A 324 -5.92 13.50 3.31
C VAL A 324 -5.05 12.99 4.46
N GLN A 325 -5.67 12.76 5.62
CA GLN A 325 -5.00 12.33 6.85
C GLN A 325 -5.63 11.01 7.30
N VAL A 326 -4.89 9.90 7.24
CA VAL A 326 -5.37 8.58 7.72
C VAL A 326 -4.43 8.08 8.80
N ASN A 327 -4.81 8.27 10.06
CA ASN A 327 -3.86 8.22 11.18
C ASN A 327 -4.33 7.30 12.31
N ASN A 328 -3.43 6.47 12.85
CA ASN A 328 -3.67 5.69 14.07
C ASN A 328 -4.89 4.75 14.02
N ASN A 329 -5.28 4.25 12.85
CA ASN A 329 -6.38 3.29 12.72
C ASN A 329 -5.91 1.85 12.93
N ARG A 330 -6.80 0.97 13.39
CA ARG A 330 -6.58 -0.48 13.50
C ARG A 330 -7.52 -1.20 12.55
N ILE A 331 -6.97 -1.92 11.57
CA ILE A 331 -7.73 -2.49 10.46
C ILE A 331 -7.48 -4.00 10.39
N GLY A 332 -8.55 -4.76 10.21
CA GLY A 332 -8.53 -6.21 10.13
C GLY A 332 -8.25 -6.91 11.45
N GLY A 333 -7.86 -8.18 11.36
CA GLY A 333 -7.53 -9.04 12.50
C GLY A 333 -8.73 -9.71 13.18
N LYS A 334 -9.95 -9.55 12.64
CA LYS A 334 -11.11 -10.29 13.13
C LYS A 334 -10.93 -11.79 12.91
N LEU A 335 -11.26 -12.59 13.92
CA LEU A 335 -11.34 -14.05 13.78
C LEU A 335 -12.60 -14.44 13.00
N PRO A 336 -12.57 -15.53 12.21
CA PRO A 336 -13.77 -16.04 11.55
C PRO A 336 -14.90 -16.25 12.55
N VAL A 337 -16.08 -15.68 12.26
CA VAL A 337 -17.34 -15.90 12.99
C VAL A 337 -17.84 -17.33 12.73
N SER A 338 -17.57 -17.86 11.54
CA SER A 338 -17.86 -19.24 11.15
C SER A 338 -16.70 -19.82 10.34
N GLY A 339 -16.55 -21.15 10.37
CA GLY A 339 -15.42 -21.83 9.72
C GLY A 339 -14.10 -21.65 10.47
N THR A 340 -13.00 -22.06 9.83
CA THR A 340 -11.65 -22.00 10.42
C THR A 340 -10.77 -20.88 9.86
N ALA A 341 -11.14 -20.30 8.71
CA ALA A 341 -10.40 -19.25 8.01
C ALA A 341 -11.35 -18.29 7.29
N HIS A 342 -10.82 -17.14 6.87
CA HIS A 342 -11.53 -16.23 5.95
C HIS A 342 -11.24 -16.62 4.50
N GLU A 343 -12.12 -16.28 3.56
CA GLU A 343 -11.85 -16.58 2.15
C GLU A 343 -10.59 -15.85 1.65
N TYR A 344 -10.52 -14.53 1.85
CA TYR A 344 -9.38 -13.70 1.43
C TYR A 344 -8.69 -12.96 2.59
N GLY A 345 -9.26 -12.96 3.79
CA GLY A 345 -8.77 -12.21 4.94
C GLY A 345 -9.90 -11.50 5.67
N SER A 346 -9.60 -10.91 6.81
CA SER A 346 -10.57 -10.11 7.57
C SER A 346 -10.99 -8.84 6.84
N VAL A 347 -10.21 -8.38 5.86
CA VAL A 347 -10.58 -7.31 4.93
C VAL A 347 -10.53 -7.91 3.53
N GLY A 348 -11.66 -7.89 2.81
CA GLY A 348 -11.79 -8.61 1.55
C GLY A 348 -10.85 -8.16 0.45
N ASP A 349 -10.45 -6.87 0.42
CA ASP A 349 -9.57 -6.30 -0.60
C ASP A 349 -8.48 -5.44 0.06
N THR A 350 -8.53 -4.10 -0.03
CA THR A 350 -7.49 -3.20 0.49
C THR A 350 -7.80 -2.69 1.91
N GLY A 351 -6.78 -2.52 2.75
CA GLY A 351 -6.95 -1.82 4.03
C GLY A 351 -7.34 -0.34 3.84
N ILE A 352 -6.43 0.45 3.30
CA ILE A 352 -6.62 1.89 3.03
C ILE A 352 -6.47 2.15 1.53
N TRP A 353 -7.54 2.66 0.90
CA TRP A 353 -7.56 3.08 -0.49
C TRP A 353 -7.74 4.59 -0.61
N VAL A 354 -6.80 5.27 -1.23
CA VAL A 354 -6.87 6.69 -1.55
C VAL A 354 -6.84 6.86 -3.06
N GLN A 355 -7.94 7.34 -3.64
CA GLN A 355 -8.03 7.54 -5.09
C GLN A 355 -7.06 8.65 -5.55
N HIS A 356 -6.88 9.69 -4.74
CA HIS A 356 -6.07 10.88 -5.04
C HIS A 356 -5.31 11.35 -3.81
N ALA A 357 -3.99 11.48 -3.90
CA ALA A 357 -3.16 12.01 -2.83
C ALA A 357 -3.35 13.52 -2.63
N GLY A 358 -3.97 14.21 -3.58
CA GLY A 358 -4.31 15.62 -3.42
C GLY A 358 -3.09 16.52 -3.44
N PHE A 359 -2.97 17.44 -2.47
CA PHE A 359 -1.77 18.28 -2.25
C PHE A 359 -1.00 17.94 -0.96
N GLY A 360 -1.54 17.02 -0.14
CA GLY A 360 -0.99 16.70 1.17
C GLY A 360 -1.63 15.45 1.76
N THR A 361 -1.15 14.28 1.35
CA THR A 361 -1.58 13.00 1.93
C THR A 361 -0.58 12.51 2.97
N VAL A 362 -1.07 12.19 4.16
CA VAL A 362 -0.31 11.54 5.22
C VAL A 362 -1.08 10.32 5.72
N ILE A 363 -0.44 9.17 5.68
CA ILE A 363 -0.96 7.91 6.18
C ILE A 363 0.04 7.39 7.21
N THR A 364 -0.27 7.51 8.50
CA THR A 364 0.68 7.18 9.56
C THR A 364 0.12 6.49 10.80
N GLY A 365 0.94 5.67 11.45
CA GLY A 365 0.60 5.02 12.72
C GLY A 365 -0.50 3.97 12.62
N ASN A 366 -0.87 3.54 11.41
CA ASN A 366 -1.92 2.54 11.21
C ASN A 366 -1.37 1.13 11.43
N VAL A 367 -2.23 0.25 11.93
CA VAL A 367 -1.94 -1.17 12.10
C VAL A 367 -2.96 -1.97 11.29
N ILE A 368 -2.48 -2.74 10.30
CA ILE A 368 -3.31 -3.41 9.30
C ILE A 368 -2.98 -4.90 9.28
N TYR A 369 -4.01 -5.74 9.38
CA TYR A 369 -3.91 -7.19 9.41
C TYR A 369 -4.85 -7.85 8.39
N GLY A 370 -4.37 -8.87 7.68
CA GLY A 370 -5.27 -9.79 6.96
C GLY A 370 -6.07 -9.14 5.84
N THR A 371 -5.41 -8.46 4.90
CA THR A 371 -6.03 -7.88 3.71
C THR A 371 -5.98 -8.84 2.53
N GLY A 372 -7.06 -8.88 1.77
CA GLY A 372 -7.20 -9.74 0.59
C GLY A 372 -6.45 -9.26 -0.64
N ASP A 373 -6.03 -7.99 -0.69
CA ASP A 373 -5.07 -7.46 -1.65
C ASP A 373 -4.12 -6.48 -0.92
N ASP A 374 -3.89 -5.27 -1.44
CA ASP A 374 -2.93 -4.32 -0.89
C ASP A 374 -3.31 -3.84 0.54
N ALA A 375 -2.36 -3.58 1.43
CA ALA A 375 -2.69 -3.01 2.74
C ALA A 375 -2.95 -1.51 2.67
N ILE A 376 -2.09 -0.77 1.95
CA ILE A 376 -2.26 0.66 1.65
C ILE A 376 -2.04 0.88 0.16
N CYS A 377 -3.01 1.50 -0.51
CA CYS A 377 -2.96 1.83 -1.93
C CYS A 377 -3.31 3.31 -2.17
N ILE A 378 -2.41 4.05 -2.81
CA ILE A 378 -2.69 5.35 -3.42
C ILE A 378 -2.74 5.14 -4.95
N ALA A 379 -3.92 5.28 -5.55
CA ALA A 379 -4.18 4.88 -6.94
C ALA A 379 -4.01 5.99 -8.00
N GLU A 380 -4.02 7.27 -7.63
CA GLU A 380 -3.88 8.43 -8.54
C GLU A 380 -4.55 8.31 -9.92
N THR A 381 -5.89 8.43 -9.97
CA THR A 381 -6.64 8.32 -11.23
C THR A 381 -7.12 9.68 -11.76
N SER A 382 -6.33 10.32 -12.63
CA SER A 382 -6.75 11.46 -13.50
C SER A 382 -7.13 12.80 -12.84
N VAL A 383 -6.18 13.43 -12.16
CA VAL A 383 -6.18 14.90 -11.98
C VAL A 383 -4.94 15.50 -12.64
N SER A 384 -5.02 16.78 -13.05
CA SER A 384 -3.88 17.58 -13.54
C SER A 384 -2.62 17.27 -12.71
N PRO A 385 -1.42 17.14 -13.30
CA PRO A 385 -0.21 16.66 -12.63
C PRO A 385 0.01 17.39 -11.30
N ALA A 386 -0.49 16.78 -10.23
CA ALA A 386 -0.32 17.26 -8.89
C ALA A 386 1.02 16.68 -8.45
N TYR A 387 2.05 17.52 -8.45
CA TYR A 387 3.34 17.25 -7.83
C TYR A 387 3.18 17.29 -6.31
N ALA A 388 2.37 16.40 -5.76
CA ALA A 388 2.01 16.41 -4.37
C ALA A 388 2.69 15.25 -3.64
N PRO A 389 3.55 15.54 -2.65
CA PRO A 389 4.17 14.50 -1.86
C PRO A 389 3.12 13.77 -1.03
N ALA A 390 3.11 12.44 -1.09
CA ALA A 390 2.42 11.59 -0.14
C ALA A 390 3.43 11.07 0.90
N ILE A 391 3.04 11.02 2.18
CA ILE A 391 3.86 10.47 3.25
C ILE A 391 3.17 9.24 3.81
N ILE A 392 3.82 8.08 3.69
CA ILE A 392 3.37 6.81 4.27
C ILE A 392 4.41 6.42 5.32
N SER A 393 4.10 6.57 6.60
CA SER A 393 5.11 6.40 7.65
C SER A 393 4.63 5.71 8.92
N ASN A 394 5.51 4.97 9.59
CA ASN A 394 5.24 4.32 10.87
C ASN A 394 3.98 3.41 10.86
N ASN A 395 3.68 2.78 9.71
CA ASN A 395 2.58 1.83 9.61
C ASN A 395 3.09 0.41 9.85
N VAL A 396 2.23 -0.45 10.39
CA VAL A 396 2.51 -1.88 10.62
C VAL A 396 1.52 -2.69 9.80
N VAL A 397 2.02 -3.52 8.88
CA VAL A 397 1.23 -4.42 8.04
C VAL A 397 1.64 -5.86 8.33
N LYS A 398 0.66 -6.74 8.53
CA LYS A 398 0.90 -8.18 8.71
C LYS A 398 -0.11 -9.02 7.94
N ASN A 399 0.35 -10.15 7.40
CA ASN A 399 -0.49 -11.17 6.75
C ASN A 399 -1.31 -10.57 5.59
N CYS A 400 -0.63 -9.94 4.64
CA CYS A 400 -1.24 -9.25 3.50
C CYS A 400 -1.12 -10.10 2.22
N GLN A 401 -2.22 -10.35 1.53
CA GLN A 401 -2.19 -11.09 0.26
C GLN A 401 -1.64 -10.25 -0.91
N GLY A 402 -1.79 -8.93 -0.87
CA GLY A 402 -1.27 -8.03 -1.90
C GLY A 402 0.06 -7.41 -1.50
N THR A 403 0.25 -6.17 -1.93
CA THR A 403 1.40 -5.34 -1.55
C THR A 403 1.17 -4.72 -0.18
N ALA A 404 2.16 -4.64 0.69
CA ALA A 404 1.99 -3.88 1.93
C ALA A 404 1.77 -2.38 1.66
N TYR A 405 2.60 -1.78 0.81
CA TYR A 405 2.53 -0.35 0.50
C TYR A 405 2.66 -0.08 -0.99
N LYS A 406 1.58 0.42 -1.60
CA LYS A 406 1.51 0.71 -3.03
C LYS A 406 1.17 2.17 -3.28
N THR A 407 1.89 2.80 -4.20
CA THR A 407 1.63 4.20 -4.58
C THR A 407 1.80 4.43 -6.09
N GLY A 408 0.85 5.20 -6.64
CA GLY A 408 0.96 5.89 -7.93
C GLY A 408 1.32 7.38 -7.80
N ALA A 409 1.45 7.92 -6.59
CA ALA A 409 1.71 9.35 -6.36
C ALA A 409 3.19 9.73 -6.55
N ALA A 410 3.41 10.91 -7.14
CA ALA A 410 4.73 11.49 -7.29
C ALA A 410 5.33 11.93 -5.94
N TYR A 411 6.66 11.88 -5.82
CA TYR A 411 7.40 12.27 -4.61
C TYR A 411 6.89 11.60 -3.32
N THR A 412 6.45 10.34 -3.42
CA THR A 412 6.02 9.60 -2.23
C THR A 412 7.22 9.32 -1.32
N VAL A 413 7.06 9.60 -0.03
CA VAL A 413 8.03 9.29 1.02
C VAL A 413 7.48 8.15 1.88
N PHE A 414 8.18 7.03 1.89
CA PHE A 414 8.01 5.94 2.83
C PHE A 414 9.01 6.10 3.96
N SER A 415 8.57 6.01 5.22
CA SER A 415 9.48 6.14 6.36
C SER A 415 9.09 5.25 7.54
N GLY A 416 10.02 4.43 8.01
CA GLY A 416 9.82 3.63 9.23
C GLY A 416 8.64 2.65 9.20
N ASN A 417 8.24 2.15 8.03
CA ASN A 417 7.14 1.18 7.94
C ASN A 417 7.62 -0.27 8.20
N TYR A 418 6.73 -1.09 8.72
CA TYR A 418 6.97 -2.51 9.02
C TYR A 418 5.99 -3.40 8.24
N ALA A 419 6.49 -4.39 7.52
CA ALA A 419 5.68 -5.40 6.86
C ALA A 419 6.15 -6.81 7.22
N GLU A 420 5.21 -7.71 7.49
CA GLU A 420 5.50 -9.12 7.76
C GLU A 420 4.51 -10.05 7.06
N ASN A 421 5.02 -11.14 6.51
CA ASN A 421 4.26 -12.21 5.85
C ASN A 421 3.32 -11.65 4.77
N THR A 422 3.92 -11.17 3.67
CA THR A 422 3.16 -10.77 2.48
C THR A 422 3.25 -11.86 1.41
N VAL A 423 2.22 -11.97 0.57
CA VAL A 423 2.27 -12.83 -0.64
C VAL A 423 2.92 -12.08 -1.81
N ASN A 424 2.72 -10.77 -1.91
CA ASN A 424 3.39 -9.93 -2.90
C ASN A 424 4.42 -8.98 -2.25
N ASP A 425 4.62 -7.79 -2.82
CA ASP A 425 5.76 -6.92 -2.48
C ASP A 425 5.58 -6.18 -1.15
N MET A 426 6.69 -5.77 -0.51
CA MET A 426 6.60 -4.84 0.63
C MET A 426 6.26 -3.43 0.14
N TYR A 427 7.07 -2.90 -0.78
CA TYR A 427 6.84 -1.61 -1.41
C TYR A 427 6.66 -1.77 -2.91
N ARG A 428 5.64 -1.13 -3.46
CA ARG A 428 5.40 -1.08 -4.91
C ARG A 428 5.15 0.34 -5.38
N ILE A 429 6.10 0.86 -6.15
CA ILE A 429 5.99 2.14 -6.84
C ILE A 429 5.56 1.84 -8.27
N ILE A 430 4.40 2.34 -8.69
CA ILE A 430 3.82 1.94 -9.98
C ILE A 430 3.35 3.12 -10.83
N ASP A 431 3.73 3.14 -12.10
CA ASP A 431 3.06 3.95 -13.12
C ASP A 431 1.72 3.32 -13.47
N LEU A 432 0.66 4.05 -13.15
CA LEU A 432 -0.70 3.71 -13.47
C LEU A 432 -1.08 4.40 -14.78
N SER A 433 -0.56 3.92 -15.91
CA SER A 433 -0.86 4.51 -17.22
C SER A 433 -1.14 3.46 -18.30
N THR A 434 -2.19 3.70 -19.11
CA THR A 434 -2.13 3.49 -20.57
C THR A 434 -3.28 4.10 -21.39
N LYS A 435 -4.46 4.50 -20.86
CA LYS A 435 -5.57 5.06 -21.70
C LYS A 435 -6.43 6.21 -21.14
N GLY A 436 -6.15 6.78 -19.96
CA GLY A 436 -6.99 7.86 -19.42
C GLY A 436 -6.43 8.70 -18.26
N GLY A 437 -5.17 8.54 -17.87
CA GLY A 437 -4.55 9.28 -16.76
C GLY A 437 -3.21 9.91 -17.16
N THR A 438 -2.92 11.09 -16.62
CA THR A 438 -1.72 11.91 -16.93
C THR A 438 -0.69 11.93 -15.79
N THR A 439 -1.01 11.44 -14.59
CA THR A 439 -0.10 11.46 -13.44
C THR A 439 0.85 10.28 -13.47
N VAL A 440 2.12 10.57 -13.23
CA VAL A 440 3.24 9.63 -13.29
C VAL A 440 3.92 9.73 -11.94
N PRO A 441 4.19 8.60 -11.25
CA PRO A 441 5.06 8.65 -10.09
C PRO A 441 6.41 9.20 -10.55
N HIS A 442 6.70 10.43 -10.13
CA HIS A 442 7.95 11.10 -10.41
C HIS A 442 8.69 11.27 -9.08
N GLY A 443 9.76 10.50 -8.95
CA GLY A 443 10.58 10.40 -7.76
C GLY A 443 9.90 9.83 -6.52
N PHE A 444 10.72 9.29 -5.62
CA PHE A 444 10.28 8.69 -4.35
C PHE A 444 11.44 8.59 -3.37
N GLN A 445 11.11 8.42 -2.09
CA GLN A 445 12.09 8.12 -1.04
C GLN A 445 11.58 6.97 -0.17
N ILE A 446 12.44 6.00 0.12
CA ILE A 446 12.23 4.97 1.13
C ILE A 446 13.30 5.18 2.19
N ASN A 447 12.90 5.70 3.34
CA ASN A 447 13.77 6.06 4.46
C ASN A 447 13.55 5.06 5.61
N GLY A 448 14.33 3.99 5.59
CA GLY A 448 14.25 2.91 6.55
C GLY A 448 13.06 1.96 6.31
N GLY A 449 12.70 1.25 7.37
CA GLY A 449 11.65 0.24 7.38
C GLY A 449 12.18 -1.17 7.51
N PHE A 450 11.29 -2.09 7.86
CA PHE A 450 11.63 -3.49 8.10
C PHE A 450 10.61 -4.42 7.43
N GLY A 451 11.09 -5.28 6.54
CA GLY A 451 10.30 -6.31 5.86
C GLY A 451 10.72 -7.71 6.28
N LYS A 452 9.76 -8.57 6.64
CA LYS A 452 10.03 -9.96 7.02
C LYS A 452 9.10 -10.93 6.30
N GLY A 453 9.65 -11.97 5.68
CA GLY A 453 8.83 -13.01 5.02
C GLY A 453 8.04 -12.46 3.82
N ILE A 454 8.65 -11.56 3.05
CA ILE A 454 7.99 -10.86 1.93
C ILE A 454 7.91 -11.79 0.71
N GLY A 455 6.73 -12.01 0.15
CA GLY A 455 6.54 -12.95 -0.95
C GLY A 455 6.65 -14.44 -0.56
N ARG A 456 6.60 -14.74 0.74
CA ARG A 456 6.71 -16.11 1.29
C ARG A 456 5.44 -16.59 1.99
N ALA A 457 4.46 -15.73 2.18
CA ALA A 457 3.23 -16.11 2.88
C ALA A 457 2.43 -17.14 2.07
N ASP A 458 1.89 -18.12 2.80
CA ASP A 458 0.96 -19.13 2.31
C ASP A 458 -0.41 -19.00 3.00
N GLY A 459 -1.40 -19.78 2.57
CA GLY A 459 -2.76 -19.71 3.12
C GLY A 459 -2.81 -19.95 4.64
N ALA A 460 -1.96 -20.83 5.15
CA ALA A 460 -1.88 -21.14 6.57
C ALA A 460 -1.35 -19.94 7.39
N SER A 461 -0.26 -19.31 6.96
CA SER A 461 0.30 -18.11 7.61
C SER A 461 -0.63 -16.90 7.56
N LEU A 462 -1.46 -16.81 6.53
CA LEU A 462 -2.43 -15.73 6.32
C LEU A 462 -3.75 -15.97 7.07
N GLY A 463 -4.06 -17.23 7.42
CA GLY A 463 -5.36 -17.61 7.98
C GLY A 463 -6.49 -17.51 6.94
N VAL A 464 -6.21 -17.87 5.69
CA VAL A 464 -7.15 -17.75 4.57
C VAL A 464 -7.34 -19.06 3.80
N ASP A 465 -8.53 -19.24 3.24
CA ASP A 465 -8.89 -20.39 2.41
C ASP A 465 -8.41 -20.22 0.96
N ILE A 466 -8.42 -18.99 0.43
CA ILE A 466 -8.00 -18.66 -0.93
C ILE A 466 -6.79 -17.75 -0.90
N VAL A 467 -5.70 -18.22 -1.50
CA VAL A 467 -4.47 -17.45 -1.71
C VAL A 467 -4.47 -16.88 -3.12
N LEU A 468 -4.33 -15.56 -3.24
CA LEU A 468 -4.15 -14.92 -4.53
C LEU A 468 -2.84 -15.34 -5.18
N ALA A 469 -2.84 -15.45 -6.51
CA ALA A 469 -1.63 -15.72 -7.26
C ALA A 469 -0.62 -14.58 -7.07
N GLY A 470 0.52 -14.90 -6.44
CA GLY A 470 1.63 -13.95 -6.29
C GLY A 470 2.44 -13.85 -7.57
N ASN A 471 2.28 -12.75 -8.31
CA ASN A 471 3.03 -12.46 -9.54
C ASN A 471 4.31 -11.65 -9.29
N HIS A 472 4.39 -11.01 -8.13
CA HIS A 472 5.50 -10.17 -7.72
C HIS A 472 5.89 -10.58 -6.32
N ARG A 473 7.18 -10.84 -6.08
CA ARG A 473 7.66 -11.36 -4.79
C ARG A 473 8.90 -10.59 -4.34
N ALA A 474 8.91 -9.28 -4.56
CA ALA A 474 10.06 -8.45 -4.28
C ALA A 474 9.93 -7.72 -2.94
N GLY A 475 11.05 -7.33 -2.33
CA GLY A 475 11.04 -6.32 -1.27
C GLY A 475 10.48 -5.00 -1.80
N VAL A 476 11.13 -4.46 -2.83
CA VAL A 476 10.71 -3.22 -3.51
C VAL A 476 10.53 -3.49 -5.00
N HIS A 477 9.33 -3.20 -5.54
CA HIS A 477 9.08 -3.21 -6.97
C HIS A 477 8.86 -1.79 -7.50
N ILE A 478 9.75 -1.32 -8.38
CA ILE A 478 9.64 -0.06 -9.10
C ILE A 478 9.18 -0.36 -10.52
N GLN A 479 7.93 -0.08 -10.83
CA GLN A 479 7.30 -0.41 -12.10
C GLN A 479 6.87 0.85 -12.83
N GLY A 480 7.55 1.20 -13.91
CA GLY A 480 7.21 2.32 -14.79
C GLY A 480 7.42 3.72 -14.18
N ALA A 481 7.96 3.82 -12.97
CA ALA A 481 8.22 5.10 -12.33
C ALA A 481 9.25 5.95 -13.10
N ALA A 482 9.08 7.28 -13.04
CA ALA A 482 10.00 8.26 -13.62
C ALA A 482 10.75 9.04 -12.53
N GLY A 483 11.79 9.79 -12.92
CA GLY A 483 12.54 10.65 -12.01
C GLY A 483 13.47 9.89 -11.05
N ARG A 484 14.01 10.62 -10.07
CA ARG A 484 15.01 10.14 -9.10
C ARG A 484 14.37 9.44 -7.91
N GLY A 485 14.90 8.28 -7.54
CA GLY A 485 14.44 7.50 -6.39
C GLY A 485 15.57 7.28 -5.39
N SER A 486 15.24 7.19 -4.10
CA SER A 486 16.22 6.77 -3.09
C SER A 486 15.64 5.72 -2.15
N ILE A 487 16.47 4.76 -1.77
CA ILE A 487 16.17 3.69 -0.80
C ILE A 487 17.35 3.68 0.17
N THR A 488 17.13 4.18 1.38
CA THR A 488 18.18 4.33 2.39
C THR A 488 17.78 3.63 3.67
N GLY A 489 18.64 2.78 4.24
CA GLY A 489 18.41 2.20 5.58
C GLY A 489 17.34 1.10 5.64
N LEU A 490 16.87 0.59 4.50
CA LEU A 490 15.85 -0.47 4.46
C LEU A 490 16.44 -1.79 4.94
N HIS A 491 15.72 -2.51 5.80
CA HIS A 491 16.09 -3.85 6.24
C HIS A 491 15.06 -4.87 5.73
N LEU A 492 15.49 -5.82 4.91
CA LEU A 492 14.69 -6.94 4.43
C LEU A 492 15.27 -8.25 4.95
N PHE A 493 14.40 -9.11 5.50
CA PHE A 493 14.73 -10.42 6.00
C PHE A 493 13.79 -11.48 5.41
N GLY A 494 14.31 -12.41 4.62
CA GLY A 494 13.53 -13.52 4.07
C GLY A 494 12.56 -13.08 2.98
N THR A 495 13.05 -12.76 1.78
CA THR A 495 12.18 -12.48 0.61
C THR A 495 12.00 -13.73 -0.24
N GLY A 496 10.83 -13.91 -0.86
CA GLY A 496 10.53 -15.03 -1.76
C GLY A 496 11.12 -14.84 -3.16
N GLY A 497 11.35 -13.59 -3.56
CA GLY A 497 11.99 -13.19 -4.81
C GLY A 497 13.05 -12.12 -4.54
N GLU A 498 13.09 -11.09 -5.39
CA GLU A 498 14.15 -10.09 -5.37
C GLU A 498 14.11 -9.15 -4.15
N ALA A 499 15.23 -8.54 -3.76
CA ALA A 499 15.18 -7.45 -2.79
C ALA A 499 14.66 -6.18 -3.47
N ILE A 500 15.18 -5.87 -4.65
CA ILE A 500 14.77 -4.73 -5.48
C ILE A 500 14.56 -5.21 -6.91
N LYS A 501 13.39 -4.90 -7.45
CA LYS A 501 13.00 -5.17 -8.83
C LYS A 501 12.63 -3.87 -9.52
N VAL A 502 13.17 -3.63 -10.71
CA VAL A 502 12.86 -2.47 -11.56
C VAL A 502 12.33 -2.95 -12.90
N THR A 503 11.20 -2.40 -13.33
CA THR A 503 10.57 -2.68 -14.62
C THR A 503 10.24 -1.35 -15.31
N THR A 504 10.86 -1.04 -16.44
CA THR A 504 10.72 0.28 -17.12
C THR A 504 9.79 0.23 -18.33
N GLY A 505 8.65 -0.47 -18.25
CA GLY A 505 7.79 -0.83 -19.39
C GLY A 505 7.12 0.31 -20.17
N GLY A 506 7.23 1.57 -19.73
CA GLY A 506 6.63 2.72 -20.42
C GLY A 506 7.45 4.01 -20.38
N ARG A 507 8.44 4.13 -19.46
CA ARG A 507 9.17 5.37 -19.20
C ARG A 507 10.59 5.10 -18.72
N ALA A 508 11.50 6.01 -19.06
CA ALA A 508 12.86 5.98 -18.55
C ALA A 508 12.87 6.33 -17.06
N CYS A 509 13.72 5.64 -16.30
CA CYS A 509 13.96 5.89 -14.89
C CYS A 509 15.44 6.28 -14.72
N ALA A 510 15.73 7.31 -13.92
CA ALA A 510 17.10 7.79 -13.79
C ALA A 510 17.39 8.31 -12.38
N GLY A 511 18.60 8.05 -11.86
CA GLY A 511 19.02 8.53 -10.54
C GLY A 511 18.39 7.74 -9.41
N LEU A 512 18.44 6.40 -9.50
CA LEU A 512 18.04 5.50 -8.41
C LEU A 512 19.23 5.28 -7.48
N GLU A 513 19.08 5.61 -6.21
CA GLU A 513 20.10 5.37 -5.18
C GLU A 513 19.61 4.34 -4.15
N VAL A 514 20.42 3.33 -3.89
CA VAL A 514 20.18 2.30 -2.87
C VAL A 514 21.38 2.27 -1.94
N ARG A 515 21.21 2.70 -0.69
CA ARG A 515 22.31 2.88 0.25
C ARG A 515 22.02 2.44 1.67
N SER A 516 23.03 1.92 2.36
CA SER A 516 22.94 1.60 3.80
C SER A 516 21.80 0.64 4.14
N CYS A 517 21.41 -0.22 3.19
CA CYS A 517 20.36 -1.22 3.40
C CYS A 517 20.95 -2.54 3.92
N VAL A 518 20.09 -3.35 4.54
CA VAL A 518 20.40 -4.71 4.97
C VAL A 518 19.50 -5.67 4.20
N PHE A 519 20.10 -6.58 3.47
CA PHE A 519 19.44 -7.60 2.66
C PHE A 519 19.87 -8.98 3.16
N ASP A 520 19.00 -9.63 3.93
CA ASP A 520 19.28 -10.88 4.63
C ASP A 520 18.32 -11.98 4.16
N ASP A 521 18.85 -13.15 3.77
CA ASP A 521 18.04 -14.27 3.24
C ASP A 521 17.14 -13.84 2.08
N ILE A 522 17.75 -13.28 1.04
CA ILE A 522 17.03 -12.81 -0.15
C ILE A 522 16.85 -13.93 -1.16
N GLY A 523 15.61 -14.12 -1.59
CA GLY A 523 15.24 -14.94 -2.74
C GLY A 523 15.66 -16.41 -2.66
N ALA A 524 15.50 -17.10 -3.78
CA ALA A 524 15.93 -18.48 -4.00
C ALA A 524 16.96 -18.53 -5.15
N PRO A 525 17.66 -19.66 -5.37
CA PRO A 525 18.54 -19.81 -6.52
C PRO A 525 17.83 -19.44 -7.83
N GLY A 526 18.51 -18.70 -8.70
CA GLY A 526 17.94 -18.19 -9.95
C GLY A 526 17.32 -16.79 -9.85
N THR A 527 17.00 -16.30 -8.65
CA THR A 527 16.57 -14.90 -8.39
C THR A 527 17.79 -13.98 -8.20
N SER A 528 17.57 -12.70 -7.87
CA SER A 528 18.63 -11.71 -7.68
C SER A 528 18.32 -10.71 -6.56
N VAL A 529 19.35 -10.18 -5.88
CA VAL A 529 19.20 -9.06 -4.94
C VAL A 529 18.69 -7.83 -5.68
N PHE A 530 19.35 -7.43 -6.77
CA PHE A 530 18.90 -6.35 -7.65
C PHE A 530 18.53 -6.89 -9.03
N ARG A 531 17.33 -6.54 -9.51
CA ARG A 531 16.83 -6.94 -10.83
C ARG A 531 16.37 -5.76 -11.66
N ARG A 532 16.86 -5.68 -12.90
CA ARG A 532 16.25 -4.90 -13.98
C ARG A 532 15.61 -5.88 -14.96
N ASP A 533 14.28 -5.81 -15.08
CA ASP A 533 13.52 -6.52 -16.12
C ASP A 533 13.47 -5.68 -17.40
N GLY A 534 13.87 -6.30 -18.50
CA GLY A 534 13.82 -5.76 -19.85
C GLY A 534 12.60 -6.29 -20.61
N GLY A 535 12.25 -5.63 -21.70
CA GLY A 535 11.18 -6.07 -22.60
C GLY A 535 11.13 -5.21 -23.85
N ALA A 536 10.35 -5.62 -24.84
CA ALA A 536 10.27 -4.90 -26.12
C ALA A 536 9.89 -3.41 -25.98
N ASN A 537 9.14 -3.06 -24.92
CA ASN A 537 8.71 -1.70 -24.62
C ASN A 537 9.48 -1.04 -23.46
N ALA A 538 10.48 -1.73 -22.90
CA ALA A 538 11.21 -1.19 -21.77
C ALA A 538 12.06 0.02 -22.22
N LYS A 539 12.09 1.04 -21.37
CA LYS A 539 12.89 2.25 -21.54
C LYS A 539 14.17 2.17 -20.70
N ALA A 540 15.10 3.09 -20.95
CA ALA A 540 16.39 3.11 -20.27
C ALA A 540 16.26 3.28 -18.75
N LEU A 541 17.07 2.54 -18.00
CA LEU A 541 17.39 2.78 -16.60
C LEU A 541 18.81 3.36 -16.53
N THR A 542 18.97 4.58 -16.01
CA THR A 542 20.28 5.26 -15.96
C THR A 542 20.64 5.82 -14.60
N ASN A 543 21.93 6.06 -14.35
CA ASN A 543 22.47 6.69 -13.15
C ASN A 543 22.02 5.97 -11.87
N VAL A 544 22.29 4.66 -11.79
CA VAL A 544 21.93 3.83 -10.64
C VAL A 544 23.12 3.77 -9.69
N THR A 545 22.93 4.05 -8.41
CA THR A 545 23.94 3.82 -7.37
C THR A 545 23.44 2.76 -6.40
N PHE A 546 24.24 1.72 -6.16
CA PHE A 546 23.97 0.66 -5.20
C PHE A 546 25.20 0.52 -4.29
N ALA A 547 25.17 1.13 -3.11
CA ALA A 547 26.38 1.25 -2.30
C ALA A 547 26.20 1.16 -0.79
N HIS A 548 27.24 0.76 -0.06
CA HIS A 548 27.23 0.69 1.41
C HIS A 548 26.13 -0.22 1.98
N ASN A 549 25.75 -1.28 1.27
CA ASN A 549 24.74 -2.22 1.74
C ASN A 549 25.38 -3.44 2.41
N VAL A 550 24.65 -4.08 3.31
CA VAL A 550 25.01 -5.39 3.87
C VAL A 550 24.13 -6.45 3.23
N ILE A 551 24.73 -7.37 2.48
CA ILE A 551 24.06 -8.49 1.83
C ILE A 551 24.56 -9.77 2.49
N ARG A 552 23.66 -10.58 3.04
CA ARG A 552 24.08 -11.79 3.74
C ARG A 552 23.10 -12.95 3.68
N ASN A 553 23.63 -14.15 3.94
CA ASN A 553 22.86 -15.39 4.04
C ASN A 553 21.94 -15.64 2.82
N THR A 554 22.30 -15.15 1.64
CA THR A 554 21.46 -15.26 0.43
C THR A 554 22.02 -16.31 -0.53
N THR A 555 21.10 -16.94 -1.26
CA THR A 555 21.41 -17.83 -2.40
C THR A 555 21.04 -17.20 -3.74
N ALA A 556 20.45 -16.00 -3.73
CA ALA A 556 20.18 -15.23 -4.93
C ALA A 556 21.49 -14.68 -5.49
N ARG A 557 21.53 -14.45 -6.81
CA ARG A 557 22.66 -13.73 -7.40
C ARG A 557 22.65 -12.26 -6.98
N MET A 558 23.76 -11.55 -7.11
CA MET A 558 23.81 -10.13 -6.73
C MET A 558 22.97 -9.27 -7.69
N LEU A 559 23.12 -9.50 -9.00
CA LEU A 559 22.49 -8.66 -10.00
C LEU A 559 22.03 -9.45 -11.22
N ALA A 560 20.81 -9.16 -11.67
CA ALA A 560 20.28 -9.56 -12.97
C ALA A 560 19.81 -8.33 -13.74
N TRP A 561 20.39 -8.09 -14.91
CA TRP A 561 20.03 -6.98 -15.78
C TRP A 561 19.71 -7.50 -17.17
N GLU A 562 18.42 -7.49 -17.51
CA GLU A 562 17.97 -7.87 -18.85
C GLU A 562 18.01 -6.65 -19.77
N CYS A 563 19.05 -6.48 -20.57
CA CYS A 563 19.33 -5.40 -21.52
C CYS A 563 18.46 -5.49 -22.78
N ARG A 564 17.22 -5.03 -22.66
CA ARG A 564 16.28 -4.84 -23.78
C ARG A 564 15.67 -3.45 -23.64
N VAL A 565 16.21 -2.47 -24.36
CA VAL A 565 15.66 -1.10 -24.39
C VAL A 565 15.20 -0.74 -25.79
N ALA A 566 14.02 -0.14 -25.90
CA ALA A 566 13.46 0.29 -27.18
C ALA A 566 14.36 1.35 -27.85
N GLU A 567 14.91 2.31 -27.09
CA GLU A 567 15.73 3.43 -27.58
C GLU A 567 16.64 3.97 -26.46
N GLY A 568 17.75 4.62 -26.84
CA GLY A 568 18.69 5.28 -25.93
C GLY A 568 19.77 4.36 -25.33
N ALA A 569 20.74 4.99 -24.64
CA ALA A 569 21.75 4.31 -23.83
C ALA A 569 21.17 3.90 -22.47
N GLU A 570 21.66 2.80 -21.91
CA GLU A 570 21.28 2.27 -20.61
C GLU A 570 22.54 2.08 -19.75
N GLY A 571 22.45 2.22 -18.42
CA GLY A 571 23.60 1.98 -17.54
C GLY A 571 23.93 3.15 -16.61
N ASN A 572 25.21 3.52 -16.53
CA ASN A 572 25.77 4.33 -15.43
C ASN A 572 25.42 3.71 -14.06
N LEU A 573 25.69 2.41 -13.93
CA LEU A 573 25.54 1.68 -12.68
C LEU A 573 26.82 1.82 -11.86
N SER A 574 26.70 2.36 -10.65
CA SER A 574 27.76 2.42 -9.65
C SER A 574 27.42 1.48 -8.50
N TRP A 575 27.96 0.26 -8.52
CA TRP A 575 27.84 -0.75 -7.48
C TRP A 575 29.12 -0.77 -6.65
N HIS A 576 29.09 -0.34 -5.39
CA HIS A 576 30.33 -0.31 -4.60
C HIS A 576 30.19 -0.33 -3.08
N ASP A 577 31.28 -0.71 -2.41
CA ASP A 577 31.41 -0.66 -0.95
C ASP A 577 30.31 -1.46 -0.22
N ASN A 578 29.87 -2.58 -0.79
CA ASN A 578 28.91 -3.48 -0.13
C ASN A 578 29.64 -4.58 0.67
N ASP A 579 29.07 -4.97 1.81
CA ASP A 579 29.54 -6.10 2.60
C ASP A 579 28.74 -7.35 2.20
N ILE A 580 29.40 -8.34 1.58
CA ILE A 580 28.80 -9.60 1.11
C ILE A 580 29.28 -10.74 2.02
N ILE A 581 28.36 -11.29 2.82
CA ILE A 581 28.70 -12.14 3.97
C ILE A 581 27.88 -13.44 3.96
N ASN A 582 28.52 -14.60 4.08
CA ASN A 582 27.85 -15.91 4.21
C ASN A 582 26.84 -16.20 3.08
N CYS A 583 27.13 -15.81 1.84
CA CYS A 583 26.29 -16.05 0.67
C CYS A 583 26.73 -17.30 -0.09
N ASP A 584 25.76 -18.10 -0.57
CA ASP A 584 26.03 -19.32 -1.33
C ASP A 584 25.56 -19.17 -2.79
N PHE A 585 26.52 -18.97 -3.68
CA PHE A 585 26.26 -18.82 -5.12
C PHE A 585 26.37 -20.12 -5.92
N SER A 586 26.61 -21.26 -5.27
CA SER A 586 26.89 -22.54 -5.94
C SER A 586 25.80 -23.00 -6.90
N SER A 587 24.56 -22.61 -6.62
CA SER A 587 23.38 -22.94 -7.43
C SER A 587 23.10 -21.92 -8.53
N ASN A 588 23.90 -20.86 -8.66
CA ASN A 588 23.78 -19.87 -9.72
C ASN A 588 24.84 -20.11 -10.80
N SER A 589 24.44 -19.99 -12.07
CA SER A 589 25.39 -19.96 -13.18
C SER A 589 26.22 -18.68 -13.21
N THR A 590 25.66 -17.57 -12.68
CA THR A 590 26.26 -16.24 -12.71
C THR A 590 25.91 -15.43 -11.47
N VAL A 591 26.86 -14.64 -10.96
CA VAL A 591 26.65 -13.72 -9.82
C VAL A 591 26.13 -12.35 -10.29
N PHE A 592 26.79 -11.76 -11.29
CA PHE A 592 26.35 -10.56 -12.00
C PHE A 592 26.01 -10.94 -13.45
N ALA A 593 24.76 -10.75 -13.84
CA ALA A 593 24.26 -11.15 -15.16
C ALA A 593 23.76 -9.94 -15.94
N PHE A 594 24.35 -9.70 -17.12
CA PHE A 594 23.89 -8.72 -18.11
C PHE A 594 23.52 -9.48 -19.39
N VAL A 595 22.22 -9.64 -19.63
CA VAL A 595 21.68 -10.52 -20.67
C VAL A 595 20.70 -9.78 -21.56
N GLY A 596 20.65 -10.05 -22.85
CA GLY A 596 19.73 -9.38 -23.78
C GLY A 596 20.36 -9.17 -25.15
N ASP A 597 19.58 -8.68 -26.11
CA ASP A 597 19.99 -8.40 -27.48
C ASP A 597 20.37 -6.91 -27.69
N GLN A 598 20.31 -6.10 -26.64
CA GLN A 598 20.68 -4.68 -26.65
C GLN A 598 21.77 -4.33 -25.61
N THR A 599 22.57 -5.32 -25.18
CA THR A 599 23.68 -5.15 -24.23
C THR A 599 24.80 -4.21 -24.73
N GLN A 600 24.96 -4.06 -26.04
CA GLN A 600 25.84 -3.06 -26.68
C GLN A 600 25.48 -1.61 -26.34
N ARG A 601 24.32 -1.36 -25.73
CA ARG A 601 23.88 -0.04 -25.27
C ARG A 601 24.20 0.25 -23.81
N LEU A 602 24.88 -0.68 -23.12
CA LEU A 602 25.36 -0.47 -21.75
C LEU A 602 26.53 0.51 -21.73
N GLU A 603 26.49 1.47 -20.81
CA GLU A 603 27.56 2.47 -20.59
C GLU A 603 27.92 2.55 -19.10
N ASN A 604 29.20 2.83 -18.80
CA ASN A 604 29.74 3.16 -17.46
C ASN A 604 29.24 2.27 -16.31
N ILE A 605 29.41 0.95 -16.43
CA ILE A 605 29.08 -0.02 -15.39
C ILE A 605 30.31 -0.19 -14.49
N HIS A 606 30.24 0.37 -13.29
CA HIS A 606 31.28 0.29 -12.26
C HIS A 606 30.84 -0.68 -11.15
N ILE A 607 31.59 -1.76 -10.94
CA ILE A 607 31.40 -2.68 -9.82
C ILE A 607 32.72 -2.73 -9.04
N ARG A 608 32.75 -2.11 -7.86
CA ARG A 608 33.99 -1.84 -7.12
C ARG A 608 33.87 -2.21 -5.65
N ALA A 609 34.96 -2.67 -5.06
CA ALA A 609 35.20 -2.55 -3.62
C ALA A 609 34.24 -3.27 -2.64
N ASP A 610 33.51 -4.28 -3.10
CA ASP A 610 32.74 -5.13 -2.18
C ASP A 610 33.70 -5.98 -1.34
N ARG A 611 33.37 -6.20 -0.06
CA ARG A 611 34.09 -7.12 0.83
C ARG A 611 33.42 -8.49 0.78
N TRP A 612 34.16 -9.48 0.30
CA TRP A 612 33.70 -10.86 0.20
C TRP A 612 34.31 -11.69 1.33
N THR A 613 33.54 -12.62 1.88
CA THR A 613 34.04 -13.63 2.84
C THR A 613 33.76 -15.06 2.39
N ASP A 614 33.20 -15.24 1.19
CA ASP A 614 32.63 -16.49 0.72
C ASP A 614 33.40 -17.11 -0.46
N ASN A 615 33.40 -18.45 -0.53
CA ASN A 615 33.97 -19.19 -1.65
C ASN A 615 32.99 -19.25 -2.83
N ILE A 616 33.32 -18.57 -3.94
CA ILE A 616 32.64 -18.76 -5.21
C ILE A 616 33.15 -20.07 -5.84
N PRO A 617 32.30 -21.09 -6.05
CA PRO A 617 32.77 -22.34 -6.61
C PRO A 617 33.18 -22.19 -8.10
N PRO A 618 34.09 -23.03 -8.61
CA PRO A 618 34.65 -22.91 -9.97
C PRO A 618 33.62 -22.96 -11.11
N SER A 619 32.43 -23.52 -10.85
CA SER A 619 31.35 -23.66 -11.83
C SER A 619 30.54 -22.37 -12.05
N THR A 620 30.65 -21.39 -11.15
CA THR A 620 29.86 -20.16 -11.17
C THR A 620 30.69 -19.03 -11.77
N SER A 621 30.20 -18.43 -12.84
CA SER A 621 30.82 -17.21 -13.39
C SER A 621 30.50 -16.02 -12.48
N LEU A 622 31.48 -15.20 -12.20
CA LEU A 622 31.30 -13.96 -11.46
C LEU A 622 30.54 -12.93 -12.31
N LEU A 623 30.86 -12.85 -13.61
CA LEU A 623 30.25 -11.90 -14.54
C LEU A 623 29.92 -12.61 -15.87
N ASP A 624 28.69 -12.44 -16.37
CA ASP A 624 28.27 -12.87 -17.71
C ASP A 624 27.69 -11.67 -18.47
N ILE A 625 28.33 -11.34 -19.59
CA ILE A 625 27.97 -10.23 -20.48
C ILE A 625 27.89 -10.79 -21.90
N ALA A 626 26.73 -10.63 -22.54
CA ALA A 626 26.59 -10.86 -23.98
C ALA A 626 26.90 -9.56 -24.74
N ASP A 627 27.67 -9.58 -25.82
CA ASP A 627 27.77 -8.55 -26.87
C ASP A 627 28.02 -7.07 -26.50
N ALA A 628 28.33 -6.74 -25.24
CA ALA A 628 28.67 -5.36 -24.83
C ALA A 628 30.15 -5.02 -25.07
N SER A 629 30.45 -3.73 -25.24
CA SER A 629 31.83 -3.23 -25.32
C SER A 629 32.53 -3.41 -23.96
N PRO A 630 33.74 -4.01 -23.90
CA PRO A 630 34.52 -4.11 -22.67
C PRO A 630 34.80 -2.77 -22.00
N GLU A 631 34.93 -1.69 -22.77
CA GLU A 631 35.19 -0.33 -22.26
C GLU A 631 34.01 0.25 -21.47
N ALA A 632 32.80 -0.31 -21.64
CA ALA A 632 31.63 0.09 -20.87
C ALA A 632 31.67 -0.43 -19.42
N PHE A 633 32.63 -1.28 -19.06
CA PHE A 633 32.69 -1.93 -17.77
C PHE A 633 34.00 -1.66 -17.05
N ASP A 634 33.88 -1.43 -15.75
CA ASP A 634 34.98 -1.26 -14.82
C ASP A 634 34.73 -2.11 -13.57
N PHE A 635 35.60 -3.08 -13.30
CA PHE A 635 35.29 -4.19 -12.41
C PHE A 635 36.50 -4.62 -11.55
N TRP A 636 36.37 -4.55 -10.22
CA TRP A 636 37.42 -4.89 -9.25
C TRP A 636 36.84 -5.23 -7.87
N PHE A 637 37.40 -6.22 -7.17
CA PHE A 637 36.97 -6.63 -5.83
C PHE A 637 38.11 -6.59 -4.80
N PHE A 638 37.74 -6.41 -3.53
CA PHE A 638 38.63 -6.61 -2.39
C PHE A 638 38.27 -7.89 -1.65
N ASP A 639 39.25 -8.76 -1.41
CA ASP A 639 39.12 -9.90 -0.51
C ASP A 639 39.85 -9.55 0.79
N GLU A 640 39.17 -9.61 1.92
CA GLU A 640 39.71 -9.23 3.24
C GLU A 640 40.47 -7.87 3.29
N GLY A 641 40.08 -6.91 2.43
CA GLY A 641 40.72 -5.59 2.35
C GLY A 641 41.98 -5.51 1.48
N ALA A 642 42.37 -6.61 0.82
CA ALA A 642 43.41 -6.64 -0.21
C ALA A 642 42.80 -6.75 -1.62
N LEU A 643 43.42 -6.09 -2.61
CA LEU A 643 43.00 -6.20 -4.01
C LEU A 643 43.32 -7.61 -4.51
N THR A 644 42.30 -8.44 -4.67
CA THR A 644 42.49 -9.84 -5.09
C THR A 644 42.27 -10.00 -6.58
N SER A 645 43.19 -10.70 -7.24
CA SER A 645 43.04 -11.09 -8.64
C SER A 645 41.86 -12.05 -8.77
N MET A 646 40.93 -11.74 -9.67
CA MET A 646 39.82 -12.64 -10.00
C MET A 646 40.33 -14.06 -10.32
N PRO A 647 39.66 -15.13 -9.82
CA PRO A 647 39.97 -16.48 -10.21
C PRO A 647 39.95 -16.63 -11.74
N VAL A 648 40.98 -17.27 -12.28
CA VAL A 648 41.14 -17.40 -13.73
C VAL A 648 39.97 -18.18 -14.33
N GLY A 649 39.15 -17.53 -15.19
CA GLY A 649 37.94 -18.10 -15.80
C GLY A 649 36.60 -17.63 -15.22
N SER A 650 36.61 -16.73 -14.23
CA SER A 650 35.41 -16.22 -13.55
C SER A 650 34.60 -15.19 -14.36
N VAL A 651 35.18 -14.58 -15.41
CA VAL A 651 34.47 -13.63 -16.28
C VAL A 651 34.19 -14.31 -17.62
N ARG A 652 32.91 -14.46 -17.97
CA ARG A 652 32.46 -14.90 -19.28
C ARG A 652 31.96 -13.68 -20.07
N MET A 653 32.76 -13.21 -21.01
CA MET A 653 32.29 -12.27 -22.03
C MET A 653 32.00 -13.05 -23.31
N ARG A 654 30.75 -13.03 -23.75
CA ARG A 654 30.33 -13.58 -25.05
C ARG A 654 30.21 -12.41 -26.01
N ASN A 655 31.34 -11.83 -26.38
CA ASN A 655 31.39 -10.83 -27.46
C ASN A 655 31.97 -11.53 -28.69
N ASN A 656 31.15 -11.72 -29.73
CA ASN A 656 31.58 -12.32 -30.99
C ASN A 656 32.50 -11.40 -31.81
N GLN A 657 32.72 -10.15 -31.40
CA GLN A 657 33.38 -9.12 -32.20
C GLN A 657 34.45 -8.27 -31.48
N SER A 658 34.81 -8.47 -30.19
CA SER A 658 35.97 -7.79 -29.55
C SER A 658 36.26 -8.30 -28.13
N PRO A 659 37.32 -9.09 -27.90
CA PRO A 659 37.71 -9.52 -26.56
C PRO A 659 38.63 -8.49 -25.91
N GLY A 660 38.10 -7.32 -25.54
CA GLY A 660 38.78 -6.44 -24.59
C GLY A 660 38.64 -7.00 -23.18
N ALA A 661 39.73 -7.04 -22.40
CA ALA A 661 39.71 -7.50 -21.03
C ALA A 661 39.18 -6.40 -20.10
N ILE A 662 38.15 -6.72 -19.32
CA ILE A 662 37.69 -5.87 -18.21
C ILE A 662 38.64 -6.08 -17.02
N GLY A 663 39.20 -4.99 -16.47
CA GLY A 663 39.79 -4.97 -15.13
C GLY A 663 41.19 -5.58 -14.95
N LEU A 664 41.98 -5.76 -16.02
CA LEU A 664 43.39 -6.14 -15.88
C LEU A 664 44.29 -4.91 -16.12
N VAL A 665 45.10 -4.56 -15.13
CA VAL A 665 46.28 -3.70 -15.28
C VAL A 665 47.04 -4.16 -16.54
N PRO A 666 47.55 -3.25 -17.41
CA PRO A 666 48.20 -3.60 -18.69
C PRO A 666 49.28 -4.69 -18.63
N GLU A 667 49.80 -4.97 -17.43
CA GLU A 667 50.85 -5.95 -17.17
C GLU A 667 50.36 -7.42 -17.04
N ARG A 668 49.04 -7.67 -16.91
CA ARG A 668 48.50 -9.02 -16.63
C ARG A 668 47.94 -9.73 -17.87
N ARG A 669 48.20 -11.04 -17.96
CA ARG A 669 47.74 -11.93 -19.04
C ARG A 669 46.23 -12.18 -18.97
N VAL A 670 45.52 -11.86 -20.04
CA VAL A 670 44.13 -12.22 -20.34
C VAL A 670 44.08 -13.71 -20.71
N ARG A 671 43.01 -14.45 -20.37
CA ARG A 671 42.81 -15.87 -20.76
C ARG A 671 41.44 -16.09 -21.39
N ARG A 672 41.37 -16.85 -22.48
CA ARG A 672 40.15 -17.33 -23.15
C ARG A 672 40.20 -18.85 -23.23
N ALA A 673 39.14 -19.53 -22.79
CA ALA A 673 38.92 -20.93 -23.11
C ALA A 673 37.92 -21.03 -24.28
N CYS A 674 38.20 -21.84 -25.29
CA CYS A 674 37.24 -22.11 -26.35
C CYS A 674 37.32 -23.57 -26.80
N ARG A 675 36.18 -24.12 -27.22
CA ARG A 675 36.11 -25.43 -27.87
C ARG A 675 35.80 -25.21 -29.33
N LYS A 676 36.63 -25.76 -30.21
CA LYS A 676 36.45 -25.65 -31.65
C LYS A 676 36.82 -26.95 -32.33
N THR A 677 36.07 -27.28 -33.37
CA THR A 677 36.41 -28.34 -34.32
C THR A 677 37.27 -27.69 -35.40
N ILE A 678 38.50 -28.17 -35.59
CA ILE A 678 39.40 -27.64 -36.63
C ILE A 678 39.24 -28.49 -37.87
N GLY A 679 38.76 -27.88 -38.96
CA GLY A 679 38.56 -28.54 -40.24
C GLY A 679 39.87 -28.84 -40.98
N GLU A 680 39.78 -29.73 -41.97
CA GLU A 680 40.92 -30.17 -42.80
C GLU A 680 41.57 -29.06 -43.65
N THR A 681 40.88 -27.94 -43.90
CA THR A 681 41.34 -26.90 -44.83
C THR A 681 42.02 -25.72 -44.13
N ARG A 682 43.13 -25.24 -44.73
CA ARG A 682 43.90 -24.04 -44.34
C ARG A 682 43.19 -22.71 -44.64
N GLU A 683 41.93 -22.75 -45.08
CA GLU A 683 41.26 -21.55 -45.53
C GLU A 683 40.98 -20.60 -44.36
N PHE A 684 41.23 -19.32 -44.63
CA PHE A 684 40.87 -18.23 -43.73
C PHE A 684 39.35 -18.12 -43.71
N ASN A 685 38.72 -18.68 -42.68
CA ASN A 685 37.30 -18.54 -42.44
C ASN A 685 37.03 -18.38 -40.94
N ASN A 686 35.81 -17.96 -40.60
CA ASN A 686 35.38 -17.76 -39.21
C ASN A 686 35.56 -19.01 -38.33
N ASP A 687 35.66 -20.20 -38.94
CA ASP A 687 35.79 -21.47 -38.25
C ASP A 687 37.23 -21.74 -37.76
N ASN A 688 38.25 -21.07 -38.31
CA ASN A 688 39.66 -21.29 -37.96
C ASN A 688 40.34 -20.17 -37.13
N VAL A 689 39.65 -19.05 -36.85
CA VAL A 689 40.20 -17.96 -36.02
C VAL A 689 39.88 -18.19 -34.52
N LEU A 690 40.91 -18.22 -33.67
CA LEU A 690 40.75 -18.40 -32.20
C LEU A 690 40.89 -17.09 -31.40
N LEU A 691 41.69 -16.15 -31.89
CA LEU A 691 41.97 -14.86 -31.28
C LEU A 691 42.40 -13.89 -32.37
N THR A 692 41.91 -12.66 -32.33
CA THR A 692 42.37 -11.55 -33.19
C THR A 692 42.93 -10.47 -32.29
N LEU A 693 44.08 -9.91 -32.64
CA LEU A 693 44.76 -8.85 -31.89
C LEU A 693 45.14 -7.71 -32.83
N ASP A 694 45.20 -6.49 -32.30
CA ASP A 694 45.62 -5.31 -33.06
C ASP A 694 47.11 -5.43 -33.46
N PRO A 695 47.43 -5.54 -34.75
CA PRO A 695 48.80 -5.72 -35.23
C PRO A 695 49.70 -4.52 -34.95
N ALA A 696 49.14 -3.34 -34.65
CA ALA A 696 49.91 -2.14 -34.30
C ALA A 696 50.45 -2.17 -32.85
N LYS A 697 50.00 -3.12 -32.02
CA LYS A 697 50.41 -3.27 -30.62
C LYS A 697 51.33 -4.47 -30.42
N ALA A 698 52.16 -4.43 -29.39
CA ALA A 698 53.05 -5.56 -29.05
C ALA A 698 52.32 -6.56 -28.17
N TRP A 699 52.44 -7.86 -28.47
CA TRP A 699 51.69 -8.90 -27.76
C TRP A 699 52.59 -10.04 -27.32
N GLU A 700 52.41 -10.53 -26.11
CA GLU A 700 52.79 -11.89 -25.73
C GLU A 700 51.55 -12.77 -25.73
N ILE A 701 51.64 -13.95 -26.34
CA ILE A 701 50.56 -14.91 -26.48
C ILE A 701 51.06 -16.27 -25.99
N GLU A 702 50.23 -17.01 -25.29
CA GLU A 702 50.47 -18.40 -24.92
C GLU A 702 49.18 -19.20 -25.09
N ALA A 703 49.15 -20.15 -26.02
CA ALA A 703 48.04 -21.05 -26.24
C ALA A 703 48.39 -22.47 -25.81
N LYS A 704 47.49 -23.08 -25.04
CA LYS A 704 47.48 -24.50 -24.68
C LYS A 704 46.29 -25.13 -25.36
N ALA A 705 46.48 -26.25 -26.03
CA ALA A 705 45.37 -27.02 -26.61
C ALA A 705 45.38 -28.42 -26.02
N ILE A 706 44.22 -28.90 -25.61
CA ILE A 706 44.02 -30.26 -25.10
C ILE A 706 43.03 -30.94 -26.03
N ARG A 707 43.49 -32.01 -26.70
CA ARG A 707 42.62 -32.90 -27.47
C ARG A 707 41.91 -33.85 -26.51
N ASN A 708 40.60 -34.04 -26.68
CA ASN A 708 39.80 -34.95 -25.86
C ASN A 708 39.27 -36.11 -26.72
N SER A 709 40.04 -37.19 -26.83
CA SER A 709 39.60 -38.47 -27.35
C SER A 709 39.98 -39.57 -26.36
N ASP A 710 39.19 -40.65 -26.30
CA ASP A 710 39.12 -41.65 -25.22
C ASP A 710 40.41 -42.44 -24.90
N ALA A 711 41.57 -42.08 -25.46
CA ALA A 711 42.87 -42.59 -25.06
C ALA A 711 43.95 -41.54 -25.34
N THR A 712 44.82 -41.29 -24.36
CA THR A 712 46.00 -40.39 -24.36
C THR A 712 45.75 -38.87 -24.44
N LEU A 713 46.19 -38.16 -23.39
CA LEU A 713 46.20 -36.68 -23.31
C LEU A 713 47.35 -36.12 -24.17
N ASP A 714 47.02 -35.54 -25.31
CA ASP A 714 47.98 -34.76 -26.11
C ASP A 714 47.81 -33.26 -25.82
N ILE A 715 48.88 -32.66 -25.28
CA ILE A 715 48.93 -31.22 -24.99
C ILE A 715 49.77 -30.55 -26.07
N VAL A 716 49.17 -29.59 -26.77
CA VAL A 716 49.90 -28.65 -27.63
C VAL A 716 50.17 -27.40 -26.81
N TYR A 717 51.43 -26.97 -26.79
CA TYR A 717 51.84 -25.73 -26.14
C TYR A 717 52.41 -24.79 -27.18
N TYR A 718 51.94 -23.56 -27.17
CA TYR A 718 52.44 -22.50 -28.02
C TYR A 718 52.65 -21.23 -27.19
N LYS A 719 53.80 -20.60 -27.35
CA LYS A 719 54.06 -19.28 -26.78
C LYS A 719 54.76 -18.42 -27.82
N ALA A 720 54.22 -17.23 -28.08
CA ALA A 720 54.75 -16.31 -29.06
C ALA A 720 54.78 -14.87 -28.57
N THR A 721 55.62 -14.07 -29.24
CA THR A 721 55.69 -12.62 -29.04
C THR A 721 55.62 -11.91 -30.38
N TRP A 722 54.62 -11.04 -30.56
CA TRP A 722 54.43 -10.21 -31.75
C TRP A 722 55.11 -8.84 -31.58
N ASP A 723 55.91 -8.46 -32.57
CA ASP A 723 56.56 -7.15 -32.67
C ASP A 723 55.89 -6.32 -33.77
N PRO A 724 55.13 -5.27 -33.40
CA PRO A 724 54.38 -4.47 -34.35
C PRO A 724 55.30 -3.59 -35.21
N VAL A 725 56.50 -3.26 -34.72
CA VAL A 725 57.46 -2.41 -35.43
C VAL A 725 58.12 -3.18 -36.57
N ARG A 726 58.38 -4.47 -36.36
CA ARG A 726 58.98 -5.34 -37.39
C ARG A 726 57.95 -6.12 -38.20
N GLY A 727 56.67 -6.08 -37.82
CA GLY A 727 55.60 -6.86 -38.45
C GLY A 727 55.86 -8.36 -38.43
N ARG A 728 56.45 -8.89 -37.34
CA ARG A 728 56.81 -10.31 -37.25
C ARG A 728 56.79 -10.85 -35.82
N VAL A 729 56.77 -12.18 -35.72
CA VAL A 729 56.92 -12.91 -34.46
C VAL A 729 58.40 -13.00 -34.07
N LEU A 730 58.76 -12.62 -32.84
CA LEU A 730 60.16 -12.58 -32.37
C LEU A 730 60.60 -13.84 -31.64
N HIS A 731 59.70 -14.47 -30.90
CA HIS A 731 59.99 -15.66 -30.12
C HIS A 731 58.84 -16.63 -30.27
N VAL A 732 59.14 -17.91 -30.52
CA VAL A 732 58.15 -18.98 -30.65
C VAL A 732 58.64 -20.20 -29.87
N THR A 733 57.83 -20.69 -28.94
CA THR A 733 57.99 -22.01 -28.35
C THR A 733 56.75 -22.80 -28.72
N SER A 734 56.90 -23.80 -29.59
CA SER A 734 55.84 -24.75 -29.93
C SER A 734 56.26 -26.15 -29.52
N ILE A 735 55.37 -26.87 -28.84
CA ILE A 735 55.46 -28.31 -28.65
C ILE A 735 54.37 -28.92 -29.51
N ALA A 736 54.78 -29.62 -30.58
CA ALA A 736 53.82 -30.30 -31.43
C ALA A 736 53.19 -31.48 -30.67
N GLY A 737 51.87 -31.65 -30.79
CA GLY A 737 51.11 -32.76 -30.21
C GLY A 737 50.63 -33.77 -31.27
N GLY A 738 49.87 -34.77 -30.84
CA GLY A 738 49.28 -35.80 -31.71
C GLY A 738 50.10 -37.09 -31.76
N PRO A 739 49.47 -38.25 -32.08
CA PRO A 739 50.14 -39.55 -32.14
C PRO A 739 51.32 -39.61 -33.13
N ASP A 740 51.35 -38.71 -34.12
CA ASP A 740 52.40 -38.61 -35.15
C ASP A 740 53.24 -37.30 -35.08
N GLY A 741 53.07 -36.47 -34.03
CA GLY A 741 53.79 -35.19 -33.88
C GLY A 741 53.41 -34.12 -34.93
N ASN A 742 52.25 -34.30 -35.58
CA ASN A 742 51.73 -33.50 -36.68
C ASN A 742 50.73 -32.41 -36.24
N CYS A 743 50.58 -32.14 -34.95
CA CYS A 743 49.79 -31.01 -34.47
C CYS A 743 50.70 -29.86 -34.06
N ALA A 744 50.74 -28.79 -34.85
CA ALA A 744 51.42 -27.56 -34.47
C ALA A 744 50.39 -26.44 -34.36
N VAL A 745 50.73 -25.48 -33.52
CA VAL A 745 50.05 -24.20 -33.38
C VAL A 745 51.05 -23.17 -33.88
N GLU A 746 50.64 -22.27 -34.77
CA GLU A 746 51.48 -21.18 -35.25
C GLU A 746 50.77 -19.84 -35.17
N LEU A 747 51.53 -18.76 -35.16
CA LEU A 747 51.02 -17.39 -35.20
C LEU A 747 51.40 -16.83 -36.57
N ALA A 748 50.46 -16.81 -37.49
CA ALA A 748 50.68 -16.35 -38.86
C ALA A 748 50.14 -14.93 -39.04
N HIS A 749 50.91 -14.08 -39.72
CA HIS A 749 50.43 -12.82 -40.27
C HIS A 749 49.70 -13.13 -41.58
N VAL A 750 48.39 -12.89 -41.61
CA VAL A 750 47.56 -13.18 -42.79
C VAL A 750 46.83 -11.90 -43.19
N THR A 751 46.97 -11.52 -44.46
CA THR A 751 46.09 -10.55 -45.10
C THR A 751 44.94 -11.31 -45.76
N PRO A 752 43.68 -11.12 -45.33
CA PRO A 752 42.54 -11.81 -45.92
C PRO A 752 42.43 -11.51 -47.41
N LEU A 753 42.11 -12.54 -48.21
CA LEU A 753 41.93 -12.39 -49.66
C LEU A 753 40.61 -11.67 -50.01
N ASP A 754 39.59 -11.79 -49.15
CA ASP A 754 38.32 -11.08 -49.27
C ASP A 754 38.10 -10.15 -48.06
N ILE A 755 37.62 -8.94 -48.33
CA ILE A 755 37.35 -7.93 -47.30
C ILE A 755 36.11 -8.29 -46.47
N GLY A 756 35.22 -9.12 -47.02
CA GLY A 756 34.04 -9.64 -46.31
C GLY A 756 34.37 -10.63 -45.19
N ASP A 757 35.56 -11.24 -45.25
CA ASP A 757 36.06 -12.16 -44.21
C ASP A 757 36.83 -11.39 -43.11
N GLN A 758 37.01 -10.08 -43.25
CA GLN A 758 37.55 -9.21 -42.20
C GLN A 758 36.49 -9.02 -41.11
N VAL A 759 36.70 -9.67 -39.97
CA VAL A 759 35.85 -9.49 -38.78
C VAL A 759 36.18 -8.17 -38.03
N PHE A 760 37.27 -7.47 -38.41
CA PHE A 760 37.74 -6.20 -37.83
C PHE A 760 38.35 -5.27 -38.88
N PHE A 761 38.30 -3.95 -38.67
CA PHE A 761 38.98 -2.97 -39.53
C PHE A 761 40.50 -3.05 -39.37
N GLY A 762 41.18 -3.58 -40.38
CA GLY A 762 42.64 -3.68 -40.48
C GLY A 762 43.05 -4.74 -41.52
N SER A 763 44.16 -4.54 -42.21
CA SER A 763 44.62 -5.47 -43.27
C SER A 763 45.26 -6.76 -42.74
N ASP A 764 45.45 -6.90 -41.43
CA ASP A 764 46.38 -7.87 -40.87
C ASP A 764 45.76 -8.58 -39.65
N VAL A 765 45.60 -9.91 -39.76
CA VAL A 765 45.04 -10.78 -38.71
C VAL A 765 46.11 -11.79 -38.26
N LEU A 766 46.13 -12.11 -36.96
CA LEU A 766 46.97 -13.14 -36.37
C LEU A 766 46.18 -14.46 -36.27
N GLN A 767 46.53 -15.47 -37.07
CA GLN A 767 45.81 -16.76 -37.14
C GLN A 767 46.57 -17.90 -36.46
N LEU A 768 45.80 -18.85 -35.93
CA LEU A 768 46.29 -20.09 -35.33
C LEU A 768 45.90 -21.30 -36.18
N GLN A 769 46.86 -21.93 -36.87
CA GLN A 769 46.62 -22.98 -37.87
C GLN A 769 47.12 -24.36 -37.42
N GLY A 770 46.48 -25.43 -37.89
CA GLY A 770 47.02 -26.79 -37.85
C GLY A 770 48.07 -27.03 -38.93
N THR A 771 48.79 -28.16 -38.87
CA THR A 771 49.81 -28.46 -39.90
C THR A 771 49.18 -28.70 -41.26
N GLY A 772 49.96 -28.57 -42.34
CA GLY A 772 49.49 -28.75 -43.71
C GLY A 772 49.06 -30.17 -44.09
N ALA A 773 49.17 -31.13 -43.16
CA ALA A 773 48.77 -32.51 -43.36
C ALA A 773 47.36 -32.84 -42.80
N GLY A 774 46.70 -31.87 -42.14
CA GLY A 774 45.46 -32.14 -41.41
C GLY A 774 45.69 -32.95 -40.12
N TRP A 775 44.64 -33.13 -39.32
CA TRP A 775 44.70 -33.98 -38.14
C TRP A 775 44.48 -35.44 -38.55
N THR A 776 45.48 -36.30 -38.35
CA THR A 776 45.35 -37.74 -38.67
C THR A 776 45.43 -38.60 -37.43
N ASP A 777 44.63 -39.66 -37.38
CA ASP A 777 44.73 -40.75 -36.42
C ASP A 777 44.98 -42.04 -37.21
N GLY A 778 46.20 -42.58 -37.12
CA GLY A 778 46.60 -43.76 -37.90
C GLY A 778 46.48 -43.56 -39.42
N GLY A 779 46.73 -42.35 -39.93
CA GLY A 779 46.63 -42.01 -41.36
C GLY A 779 45.21 -41.67 -41.87
N THR A 780 44.20 -41.67 -41.00
CA THR A 780 42.83 -41.25 -41.35
C THR A 780 42.62 -39.81 -40.89
N SER A 781 42.21 -38.92 -41.80
CA SER A 781 41.88 -37.54 -41.46
C SER A 781 40.60 -37.48 -40.61
N PHE A 782 40.59 -36.63 -39.58
CA PHE A 782 39.43 -36.38 -38.74
C PHE A 782 39.51 -34.97 -38.14
N ASP A 783 38.36 -34.35 -37.82
CA ASP A 783 38.33 -33.02 -37.21
C ASP A 783 38.11 -33.15 -35.67
N PRO A 784 39.17 -33.09 -34.83
CA PRO A 784 38.99 -33.17 -33.40
C PRO A 784 38.24 -31.97 -32.85
N LEU A 785 37.36 -32.22 -31.87
CA LEU A 785 36.98 -31.18 -30.94
C LEU A 785 38.16 -30.91 -29.99
N VAL A 786 38.75 -29.73 -30.09
CA VAL A 786 39.92 -29.33 -29.29
C VAL A 786 39.50 -28.28 -28.27
N HIS A 787 39.96 -28.44 -27.04
CA HIS A 787 39.80 -27.42 -26.00
C HIS A 787 41.05 -26.56 -25.95
N PHE A 788 40.91 -25.31 -26.38
CA PHE A 788 41.96 -24.31 -26.31
C PHE A 788 41.85 -23.48 -25.04
N GLU A 789 42.99 -23.19 -24.47
CA GLU A 789 43.24 -22.22 -23.44
C GLU A 789 44.28 -21.23 -23.98
N ILE A 790 43.83 -20.03 -24.33
CA ILE A 790 44.69 -19.00 -24.92
C ILE A 790 44.86 -17.89 -23.91
N THR A 791 46.09 -17.50 -23.64
CA THR A 791 46.44 -16.35 -22.82
C THR A 791 47.17 -15.31 -23.67
N TRP A 792 46.94 -14.02 -23.44
CA TRP A 792 47.69 -12.97 -24.10
C TRP A 792 47.84 -11.73 -23.21
N ARG A 793 48.87 -10.92 -23.42
CA ARG A 793 49.03 -9.60 -22.80
C ARG A 793 49.64 -8.61 -23.79
N GLU A 794 49.26 -7.36 -23.68
CA GLU A 794 49.97 -6.27 -24.35
C GLU A 794 51.33 -6.07 -23.67
N VAL A 795 52.38 -5.84 -24.45
CA VAL A 795 53.73 -5.57 -23.92
C VAL A 795 53.95 -4.06 -23.94
N VAL A 796 53.97 -3.46 -22.75
CA VAL A 796 54.20 -2.02 -22.52
C VAL A 796 55.41 -1.80 -21.59
N GLU A 797 56.22 -0.78 -21.88
CA GLU A 797 57.37 -0.33 -21.07
C GLU A 797 57.20 1.18 -20.93
N ASN A 798 57.07 1.66 -19.70
CA ASN A 798 56.79 3.07 -19.38
C ASN A 798 55.58 3.67 -20.12
N GLY A 799 54.52 2.88 -20.36
CA GLY A 799 53.29 3.35 -21.00
C GLY A 799 53.34 3.47 -22.54
N HIS A 800 54.42 3.01 -23.18
CA HIS A 800 54.55 2.97 -24.63
C HIS A 800 54.81 1.54 -25.13
N ALA A 801 54.40 1.25 -26.38
CA ALA A 801 54.68 -0.03 -27.04
C ALA A 801 56.19 -0.26 -27.11
N VAL A 802 56.65 -1.39 -26.60
CA VAL A 802 58.09 -1.67 -26.41
C VAL A 802 58.71 -2.28 -27.65
N LYS A 803 59.93 -1.84 -27.95
CA LYS A 803 60.83 -2.57 -28.83
C LYS A 803 61.42 -3.75 -28.07
N ILE A 804 60.85 -4.94 -28.26
CA ILE A 804 61.39 -6.18 -27.70
C ILE A 804 62.71 -6.47 -28.45
N ARG A 805 63.83 -6.43 -27.71
CA ARG A 805 65.18 -6.59 -28.28
C ARG A 805 65.46 -8.03 -28.67
#